data_AF-A0A218V141-F1
#
_entry.id   AF-A0A218V141-F1
#
_cell.length_a   1.000
_cell.length_b   1.000
_cell.length_c   1.000
_cell.angle_alpha   90.00
_cell.angle_beta   90.00
_cell.angle_gamma   90.00
#
_symmetry.space_group_name_H-M   'P 1'
#
loop_
_entity.id
_entity.type
_entity.pdbx_description
1 polymer ?
#
loop_
_entity_poly.entity_id
_entity_poly.type
_entity_poly.pdbx_seq_one_letter_code
_entity_poly.pdbx_strand_id
1 'polypeptide(L)'
;MLPLSRGRPRRGQRPLLLLSALLWAPALVAFNLDEEKLTVYSGPPGSYFGYSVDFYIPDPSTVSVLVGAPKANTTQPDIVEGGAVYYCAWPAARCRQIPFDNTNNRKIKVNGTREPIEFKTNQWFGATVKAHKEKVVACAPLYHWRTLKDSPEKDPVGTCYVAIQNFSAYAEYSPCRNSNADPEGQGFCQAGFSLDFYKVTQWLLGNLLGILNKVSIINSSDLTFIQNFTGEQMASYFGYTVAVSDVNNDGLDDILVGAPLFMEREFESKPKEVGQVYLYLQESAFLFQDAQILTGAEVFGRFGSAITHLGDLNQDGYNDIAIGAPFAGEDRRGKVLIYNGYSNGLNPNPSQVLSGAWASQSMPSGFGFTLRGDSDVDKNDHPDLIVGAFGAGKAVVYRARPVVTVNAHLILNPMIVNPDNKTCQLPGPQLLVACFTVRVCADFEGQSISDEIVLKSELQLDSLKQKGAVKRTLFFDYHQSHHYFSIVMERQKQLHCQDFLVYLRDETEFRDKLSPININFNYSLDESSFEDSLTVKPILNYYQKNSLAEQAYILVDCGEDNLCIPDLQLSAVPDTDQLIIGEENCVMLIINPRNDGEGAYEAELHIKIPPEADYTGVERNNKALRVLSCDYKMENETRMVVCDLGNPMVAGANFSTGIRFSVQHFENSDFSINFELQIKSSNKINPTSNLVNLHINISAVAQVQIRGVSHPPTIILPLHNWEPKDEPTKEEEVGPLVEHIYELHNIGPSAINNTVLHVGWPVSSREEFLLYILHIQTHGPLHCQTSSPINTMQIKFAVPEDTPELAAFLYNSTISHYIRRRDVTVAEPHRKNSAKILNCTNVKCVLISCTVGQLERGKSAALKIRSRLWAQTFLERKNDLYSLSSNVSFEVKSMPYKVQPAKLPEGSIAIRTSVIWSTPNVSFEIPLWVIILAILLGLLVLALLTLALWKCGFFDRARPPQDDMADRQQLTNNKTTDA
;
A
#
# COMPACT_ATOMS: atom_id res chain seq x y z
N MET A 1 -36.50 -54.81 -15.87
CA MET A 1 -37.86 -55.03 -16.40
C MET A 1 -38.83 -54.21 -15.56
N LEU A 2 -39.42 -53.17 -16.19
CA LEU A 2 -40.78 -52.59 -16.03
C LEU A 2 -41.41 -52.37 -14.62
N PRO A 3 -42.31 -51.37 -14.42
CA PRO A 3 -42.25 -49.96 -14.83
C PRO A 3 -43.02 -48.94 -13.91
N LEU A 4 -42.86 -47.64 -14.25
CA LEU A 4 -43.87 -46.56 -14.37
C LEU A 4 -44.73 -46.02 -13.18
N SER A 5 -44.71 -44.68 -13.09
CA SER A 5 -45.88 -43.75 -13.11
C SER A 5 -46.19 -42.89 -11.87
N ARG A 6 -45.93 -41.58 -12.05
CA ARG A 6 -46.73 -40.37 -11.71
C ARG A 6 -47.69 -40.40 -10.50
N GLY A 7 -47.49 -39.41 -9.63
CA GLY A 7 -48.56 -38.78 -8.83
C GLY A 7 -48.13 -37.42 -8.28
N ARG A 8 -48.81 -36.33 -8.69
CA ARG A 8 -48.75 -35.00 -8.02
C ARG A 8 -49.20 -35.13 -6.56
N PRO A 9 -48.79 -34.18 -5.70
CA PRO A 9 -49.82 -33.54 -4.89
C PRO A 9 -49.70 -32.01 -4.76
N ARG A 10 -50.80 -31.48 -4.22
CA ARG A 10 -51.24 -30.09 -4.12
C ARG A 10 -50.54 -29.31 -3.00
N ARG A 11 -50.28 -28.04 -3.30
CA ARG A 11 -50.63 -26.81 -2.55
C ARG A 11 -50.82 -26.96 -1.02
N GLY A 12 -49.86 -26.41 -0.28
CA GLY A 12 -50.00 -25.98 1.11
C GLY A 12 -49.36 -24.59 1.26
N GLN A 13 -50.14 -23.63 1.76
CA GLN A 13 -49.74 -22.25 2.01
C GLN A 13 -48.65 -22.14 3.09
N ARG A 14 -47.68 -21.25 2.90
CA ARG A 14 -46.87 -20.64 3.96
C ARG A 14 -46.74 -19.13 3.70
N PRO A 15 -46.62 -18.32 4.78
CA PRO A 15 -47.14 -16.96 4.83
C PRO A 15 -46.12 -15.88 4.44
N LEU A 16 -46.65 -14.70 4.13
CA LEU A 16 -45.94 -13.42 3.96
C LEU A 16 -44.99 -13.17 5.14
N LEU A 17 -43.68 -13.18 4.90
CA LEU A 17 -42.66 -12.72 5.86
C LEU A 17 -41.42 -12.17 5.13
N LEU A 18 -41.64 -11.46 4.01
CA LEU A 18 -40.58 -10.94 3.14
C LEU A 18 -40.77 -9.48 2.73
N LEU A 19 -41.55 -8.70 3.49
CA LEU A 19 -41.84 -7.30 3.15
C LEU A 19 -41.38 -6.26 4.19
N SER A 20 -40.64 -6.65 5.24
CA SER A 20 -40.15 -5.71 6.26
C SER A 20 -38.61 -5.53 6.28
N ALA A 21 -37.87 -6.12 5.35
CA ALA A 21 -36.40 -6.02 5.29
C ALA A 21 -35.88 -5.06 4.20
N LEU A 22 -36.76 -4.27 3.57
CA LEU A 22 -36.43 -3.38 2.45
C LEU A 22 -36.44 -1.88 2.79
N LEU A 23 -36.51 -1.52 4.08
CA LEU A 23 -36.63 -0.12 4.53
C LEU A 23 -35.38 0.45 5.23
N TRP A 24 -34.29 -0.29 5.34
CA TRP A 24 -33.04 0.19 5.93
C TRP A 24 -31.87 -0.17 5.02
N ALA A 25 -31.84 0.42 3.83
CA ALA A 25 -30.56 0.74 3.22
C ALA A 25 -29.94 1.83 4.09
N PRO A 26 -28.67 1.73 4.53
CA PRO A 26 -28.00 2.88 5.12
C PRO A 26 -28.06 3.98 4.05
N ALA A 27 -28.67 5.12 4.39
CA ALA A 27 -28.52 6.30 3.56
C ALA A 27 -27.00 6.48 3.38
N LEU A 28 -26.56 6.52 2.11
CA LEU A 28 -25.21 6.93 1.78
C LEU A 28 -24.99 8.29 2.46
N VAL A 29 -24.18 8.30 3.50
CA VAL A 29 -23.87 9.52 4.23
C VAL A 29 -22.92 10.30 3.33
N ALA A 30 -23.45 11.30 2.63
CA ALA A 30 -22.66 12.25 1.88
C ALA A 30 -21.82 13.07 2.87
N PHE A 31 -20.52 13.24 2.61
CA PHE A 31 -19.61 14.06 3.39
C PHE A 31 -19.97 15.55 3.24
N ASN A 32 -19.94 16.05 2.00
CA ASN A 32 -20.47 17.37 1.67
C ASN A 32 -20.75 17.58 0.17
N LEU A 33 -20.44 16.67 -0.76
CA LEU A 33 -20.92 16.81 -2.14
C LEU A 33 -22.40 16.41 -2.24
N ASP A 34 -23.21 17.26 -2.86
CA ASP A 34 -24.65 17.04 -3.07
C ASP A 34 -24.90 15.96 -4.14
N GLU A 35 -25.52 14.86 -3.73
CA GLU A 35 -25.91 13.74 -4.61
C GLU A 35 -27.37 13.81 -5.07
N GLU A 36 -28.19 14.70 -4.50
CA GLU A 36 -29.61 14.85 -4.82
C GLU A 36 -29.83 15.82 -5.99
N LYS A 37 -29.22 17.02 -5.93
CA LYS A 37 -29.40 18.08 -6.94
C LYS A 37 -28.23 18.15 -7.93
N LEU A 38 -28.12 17.13 -8.77
CA LEU A 38 -27.08 17.03 -9.81
C LEU A 38 -27.42 17.82 -11.06
N THR A 39 -26.40 18.43 -11.69
CA THR A 39 -26.53 18.97 -13.05
C THR A 39 -25.81 18.07 -14.03
N VAL A 40 -26.57 17.51 -14.96
CA VAL A 40 -26.10 16.48 -15.90
C VAL A 40 -26.12 17.03 -17.31
N TYR A 41 -24.94 17.07 -17.94
CA TYR A 41 -24.76 17.40 -19.34
C TYR A 41 -24.68 16.13 -20.19
N SER A 42 -25.22 16.21 -21.40
CA SER A 42 -25.29 15.06 -22.32
C SER A 42 -24.82 15.47 -23.71
N GLY A 43 -23.99 14.63 -24.32
CA GLY A 43 -23.56 14.80 -25.70
C GLY A 43 -24.19 13.78 -26.66
N PRO A 44 -23.82 13.85 -27.95
CA PRO A 44 -24.27 12.87 -28.94
C PRO A 44 -23.83 11.44 -28.57
N PRO A 45 -24.68 10.41 -28.80
CA PRO A 45 -24.29 9.02 -28.55
C PRO A 45 -23.04 8.61 -29.33
N GLY A 46 -22.13 7.87 -28.68
CA GLY A 46 -20.89 7.39 -29.31
C GLY A 46 -19.80 8.44 -29.51
N SER A 47 -20.07 9.72 -29.23
CA SER A 47 -19.08 10.81 -29.38
C SER A 47 -17.98 10.83 -28.31
N TYR A 48 -18.12 9.99 -27.27
CA TYR A 48 -17.31 10.03 -26.04
C TYR A 48 -17.38 11.38 -25.32
N PHE A 49 -18.53 12.04 -25.35
CA PHE A 49 -18.77 13.24 -24.55
C PHE A 49 -18.52 12.97 -23.06
N GLY A 50 -17.65 13.75 -22.44
CA GLY A 50 -17.17 13.53 -21.07
C GLY A 50 -15.82 12.81 -21.00
N TYR A 51 -15.12 12.67 -22.14
CA TYR A 51 -13.76 12.10 -22.17
C TYR A 51 -12.72 13.04 -21.55
N SER A 52 -12.94 14.35 -21.64
CA SER A 52 -12.17 15.35 -20.89
C SER A 52 -13.12 16.45 -20.43
N VAL A 53 -12.86 17.03 -19.27
CA VAL A 53 -13.70 18.08 -18.66
C VAL A 53 -12.82 19.16 -18.04
N ASP A 54 -13.27 20.41 -18.09
CA ASP A 54 -12.64 21.51 -17.34
C ASP A 54 -13.65 22.62 -17.04
N PHE A 55 -13.38 23.41 -16.00
CA PHE A 55 -14.11 24.64 -15.72
C PHE A 55 -13.63 25.76 -16.64
N TYR A 56 -14.57 26.59 -17.12
CA TYR A 56 -14.26 27.80 -17.87
C TYR A 56 -14.89 29.01 -17.21
N ILE A 57 -14.02 29.81 -16.58
CA ILE A 57 -14.35 30.99 -15.79
C ILE A 57 -13.52 32.16 -16.36
N PRO A 58 -13.97 32.79 -17.46
CA PRO A 58 -13.25 33.91 -18.06
C PRO A 58 -13.34 35.18 -17.20
N ASP A 59 -14.43 35.33 -16.46
CA ASP A 59 -14.68 36.42 -15.52
C ASP A 59 -15.41 35.88 -14.28
N PRO A 60 -15.34 36.56 -13.12
CA PRO A 60 -15.97 36.07 -11.89
C PRO A 60 -17.50 35.94 -11.95
N SER A 61 -18.17 36.50 -12.96
CA SER A 61 -19.63 36.47 -13.09
C SER A 61 -20.14 35.34 -13.99
N THR A 62 -19.29 34.78 -14.85
CA THR A 62 -19.66 33.70 -15.77
C THR A 62 -18.93 32.41 -15.46
N VAL A 63 -19.70 31.36 -15.18
CA VAL A 63 -19.18 30.01 -14.97
C VAL A 63 -19.75 29.09 -16.05
N SER A 64 -18.91 28.22 -16.59
CA SER A 64 -19.30 27.26 -17.61
C SER A 64 -18.42 26.02 -17.53
N VAL A 65 -18.91 24.92 -18.10
CA VAL A 65 -18.19 23.66 -18.16
C VAL A 65 -17.80 23.42 -19.62
N LEU A 66 -16.54 23.05 -19.84
CA LEU A 66 -16.07 22.57 -21.14
C LEU A 66 -16.04 21.05 -21.13
N VAL A 67 -16.57 20.44 -22.19
CA VAL A 67 -16.61 19.00 -22.32
C VAL A 67 -16.06 18.56 -23.66
N GLY A 68 -15.03 17.72 -23.63
CA GLY A 68 -14.43 17.08 -24.78
C GLY A 68 -15.22 15.85 -25.24
N ALA A 69 -15.33 15.70 -26.55
CA ALA A 69 -16.00 14.58 -27.21
C ALA A 69 -15.18 14.14 -28.44
N PRO A 70 -14.12 13.34 -28.24
CA PRO A 70 -13.11 13.05 -29.27
C PRO A 70 -13.64 12.30 -30.49
N LYS A 71 -14.80 11.64 -30.40
CA LYS A 71 -15.46 10.95 -31.52
C LYS A 71 -16.69 11.67 -32.05
N ALA A 72 -16.91 12.92 -31.65
CA ALA A 72 -18.02 13.70 -32.19
C ALA A 72 -17.87 13.93 -33.70
N ASN A 73 -18.97 13.81 -34.42
CA ASN A 73 -19.05 14.29 -35.79
C ASN A 73 -19.18 15.81 -35.81
N THR A 74 -18.55 16.45 -36.78
CA THR A 74 -18.51 17.91 -36.93
C THR A 74 -19.11 18.34 -38.26
N THR A 75 -19.21 19.65 -38.47
CA THR A 75 -19.63 20.25 -39.76
C THR A 75 -18.49 20.33 -40.78
N GLN A 76 -17.31 19.78 -40.46
CA GLN A 76 -16.16 19.80 -41.37
C GLN A 76 -16.46 18.93 -42.61
N PRO A 77 -16.28 19.46 -43.84
CA PRO A 77 -16.54 18.70 -45.05
C PRO A 77 -15.60 17.49 -45.17
N ASP A 78 -16.15 16.32 -45.50
CA ASP A 78 -15.43 15.05 -45.73
C ASP A 78 -14.63 14.52 -44.53
N ILE A 79 -14.89 14.99 -43.31
CA ILE A 79 -14.25 14.52 -42.08
C ILE A 79 -15.24 13.68 -41.26
N VAL A 80 -14.83 12.48 -40.86
CA VAL A 80 -15.62 11.57 -40.02
C VAL A 80 -14.98 11.48 -38.63
N GLU A 81 -15.79 11.57 -37.58
CA GLU A 81 -15.33 11.50 -36.18
C GLU A 81 -14.10 12.39 -35.93
N GLY A 82 -14.16 13.64 -36.41
CA GLY A 82 -13.09 14.62 -36.22
C GLY A 82 -12.89 15.01 -34.75
N GLY A 83 -13.92 14.84 -33.92
CA GLY A 83 -13.92 15.23 -32.52
C GLY A 83 -14.32 16.70 -32.33
N ALA A 84 -14.85 17.02 -31.15
CA ALA A 84 -15.32 18.37 -30.82
C ALA A 84 -15.16 18.69 -29.33
N VAL A 85 -15.20 19.99 -29.02
CA VAL A 85 -15.34 20.50 -27.65
C VAL A 85 -16.65 21.26 -27.55
N TYR A 86 -17.36 21.04 -26.44
CA TYR A 86 -18.63 21.65 -26.14
C TYR A 86 -18.48 22.66 -25.00
N TYR A 87 -19.12 23.81 -25.16
CA TYR A 87 -19.35 24.81 -24.13
C TYR A 87 -20.73 24.55 -23.51
N CYS A 88 -20.76 24.23 -22.22
CA CYS A 88 -21.96 23.97 -21.46
C CYS A 88 -22.17 25.10 -20.45
N ALA A 89 -23.28 25.84 -20.59
CA ALA A 89 -23.57 26.95 -19.70
C ALA A 89 -23.91 26.43 -18.29
N TRP A 90 -23.60 27.20 -17.24
CA TRP A 90 -24.12 26.96 -15.90
C TRP A 90 -25.12 28.06 -15.54
N PRO A 91 -26.28 27.77 -14.92
CA PRO A 91 -26.77 26.45 -14.45
C PRO A 91 -27.60 25.67 -15.50
N ALA A 92 -27.72 26.17 -16.73
CA ALA A 92 -28.55 25.53 -17.75
C ALA A 92 -27.88 24.30 -18.37
N ALA A 93 -28.54 23.12 -18.39
CA ALA A 93 -28.02 21.88 -18.99
C ALA A 93 -27.86 21.89 -20.54
N ARG A 94 -27.66 23.06 -21.16
CA ARG A 94 -27.48 23.24 -22.62
C ARG A 94 -26.00 23.35 -22.96
N CYS A 95 -25.57 22.49 -23.89
CA CYS A 95 -24.24 22.50 -24.45
C CYS A 95 -24.26 22.89 -25.93
N ARG A 96 -23.29 23.69 -26.37
CA ARG A 96 -23.07 24.07 -27.77
C ARG A 96 -21.66 23.70 -28.20
N GLN A 97 -21.50 23.24 -29.44
CA GLN A 97 -20.18 22.95 -29.99
C GLN A 97 -19.40 24.24 -30.24
N ILE A 98 -18.10 24.24 -29.91
CA ILE A 98 -17.18 25.37 -30.15
C ILE A 98 -16.53 25.19 -31.53
N PRO A 99 -16.62 26.18 -32.44
CA PRO A 99 -16.14 26.06 -33.81
C PRO A 99 -14.63 26.39 -33.92
N PHE A 100 -13.77 25.55 -33.35
CA PHE A 100 -12.30 25.73 -33.44
C PHE A 100 -11.77 25.65 -34.88
N ASP A 101 -12.25 24.69 -35.66
CA ASP A 101 -11.88 24.48 -37.05
C ASP A 101 -13.05 23.88 -37.84
N ASN A 102 -13.51 24.59 -38.87
CA ASN A 102 -14.59 24.16 -39.77
C ASN A 102 -14.06 23.79 -41.18
N THR A 103 -12.74 23.68 -41.34
CA THR A 103 -12.09 23.45 -42.64
C THR A 103 -11.88 21.95 -42.91
N ASN A 104 -11.90 21.58 -44.20
CA ASN A 104 -11.48 20.27 -44.69
C ASN A 104 -9.93 20.13 -44.56
N ASN A 105 -9.40 18.96 -44.86
CA ASN A 105 -7.96 18.70 -44.96
C ASN A 105 -7.29 19.68 -45.94
N ARG A 106 -6.26 20.39 -45.47
CA ARG A 106 -5.32 21.14 -46.31
C ARG A 106 -4.75 20.23 -47.41
N LYS A 107 -4.55 20.78 -48.60
CA LYS A 107 -4.01 20.06 -49.77
C LYS A 107 -2.75 20.73 -50.29
N ILE A 108 -1.78 19.93 -50.70
CA ILE A 108 -0.54 20.35 -51.36
C ILE A 108 -0.54 19.85 -52.82
N LYS A 109 0.15 20.57 -53.70
CA LYS A 109 0.38 20.12 -55.08
C LYS A 109 1.64 19.26 -55.11
N VAL A 110 1.49 17.98 -55.44
CA VAL A 110 2.61 17.03 -55.65
C VAL A 110 2.46 16.49 -57.07
N ASN A 111 3.49 16.60 -57.92
CA ASN A 111 3.48 16.09 -59.29
C ASN A 111 2.25 16.48 -60.15
N GLY A 112 1.66 17.66 -59.89
CA GLY A 112 0.48 18.17 -60.61
C GLY A 112 -0.88 17.76 -60.05
N THR A 113 -0.94 16.79 -59.12
CA THR A 113 -2.17 16.39 -58.39
C THR A 113 -2.28 17.13 -57.05
N ARG A 114 -3.51 17.43 -56.62
CA ARG A 114 -3.78 18.01 -55.29
C ARG A 114 -4.01 16.88 -54.29
N GLU A 115 -3.04 16.62 -53.43
CA GLU A 115 -3.09 15.58 -52.40
C GLU A 115 -3.30 16.20 -51.00
N PRO A 116 -4.00 15.52 -50.08
CA PRO A 116 -4.12 15.99 -48.70
C PRO A 116 -2.77 15.98 -47.99
N ILE A 117 -2.45 17.07 -47.28
CA ILE A 117 -1.23 17.18 -46.45
C ILE A 117 -1.51 16.87 -44.98
N GLU A 118 -2.78 16.89 -44.57
CA GLU A 118 -3.22 16.56 -43.23
C GLU A 118 -4.44 15.65 -43.27
N PHE A 119 -4.69 14.94 -42.18
CA PHE A 119 -5.85 14.05 -42.06
C PHE A 119 -6.50 14.24 -40.70
N LYS A 120 -7.70 14.83 -40.71
CA LYS A 120 -8.48 15.15 -39.51
C LYS A 120 -9.49 14.06 -39.12
N THR A 121 -9.78 13.11 -40.00
CA THR A 121 -10.67 11.97 -39.71
C THR A 121 -10.08 11.11 -38.58
N ASN A 122 -10.88 10.83 -37.55
CA ASN A 122 -10.45 10.12 -36.33
C ASN A 122 -9.27 10.78 -35.59
N GLN A 123 -9.09 12.09 -35.70
CA GLN A 123 -7.96 12.78 -35.04
C GLN A 123 -8.10 12.91 -33.51
N TRP A 124 -9.27 12.58 -32.96
CA TRP A 124 -9.58 12.68 -31.53
C TRP A 124 -9.51 14.12 -30.98
N PHE A 125 -10.02 15.09 -31.71
CA PHE A 125 -10.06 16.47 -31.23
C PHE A 125 -10.99 16.62 -30.01
N GLY A 126 -10.49 17.20 -28.93
CA GLY A 126 -11.19 17.25 -27.65
C GLY A 126 -10.92 16.02 -26.77
N ALA A 127 -9.87 15.24 -27.05
CA ALA A 127 -9.36 14.23 -26.11
C ALA A 127 -8.72 14.86 -24.86
N THR A 128 -8.19 16.07 -25.02
CA THR A 128 -7.65 16.89 -23.94
C THR A 128 -8.19 18.29 -24.09
N VAL A 129 -8.74 18.83 -23.00
CA VAL A 129 -9.26 20.19 -22.92
C VAL A 129 -8.77 20.79 -21.61
N LYS A 130 -8.18 21.98 -21.68
CA LYS A 130 -7.77 22.75 -20.51
C LYS A 130 -8.13 24.22 -20.69
N ALA A 131 -8.55 24.86 -19.63
CA ALA A 131 -8.87 26.27 -19.59
C ALA A 131 -8.11 27.00 -18.48
N HIS A 132 -7.70 28.23 -18.79
CA HIS A 132 -7.13 29.13 -17.81
C HIS A 132 -7.54 30.56 -18.17
N LYS A 133 -8.41 31.15 -17.34
CA LYS A 133 -9.03 32.46 -17.59
C LYS A 133 -9.74 32.45 -18.96
N GLU A 134 -9.48 33.43 -19.81
CA GLU A 134 -10.08 33.54 -21.16
C GLU A 134 -9.44 32.62 -22.22
N LYS A 135 -8.44 31.81 -21.87
CA LYS A 135 -7.73 30.93 -22.81
C LYS A 135 -8.20 29.50 -22.65
N VAL A 136 -8.48 28.85 -23.78
CA VAL A 136 -8.84 27.44 -23.83
C VAL A 136 -7.94 26.73 -24.83
N VAL A 137 -7.39 25.59 -24.44
CA VAL A 137 -6.60 24.72 -25.33
C VAL A 137 -7.31 23.39 -25.46
N ALA A 138 -7.50 22.95 -26.70
CA ALA A 138 -8.07 21.65 -27.03
C ALA A 138 -7.16 20.92 -28.03
N CYS A 139 -6.93 19.64 -27.81
CA CYS A 139 -5.96 18.87 -28.60
C CYS A 139 -6.57 17.67 -29.32
N ALA A 140 -5.91 17.28 -30.41
CA ALA A 140 -6.18 16.13 -31.26
C ALA A 140 -4.90 15.27 -31.34
N PRO A 141 -4.67 14.35 -30.38
CA PRO A 141 -3.43 13.58 -30.28
C PRO A 141 -3.22 12.62 -31.47
N LEU A 142 -4.30 12.22 -32.14
CA LEU A 142 -4.28 11.33 -33.32
C LEU A 142 -4.40 12.10 -34.63
N TYR A 143 -4.16 13.41 -34.63
CA TYR A 143 -4.03 14.19 -35.86
C TYR A 143 -2.83 13.70 -36.66
N HIS A 144 -3.05 13.37 -37.94
CA HIS A 144 -1.99 12.89 -38.81
C HIS A 144 -1.54 13.94 -39.81
N TRP A 145 -0.23 13.93 -40.08
CA TRP A 145 0.44 14.80 -41.02
C TRP A 145 1.15 14.00 -42.11
N ARG A 146 1.07 14.47 -43.35
CA ARG A 146 1.78 13.87 -44.49
C ARG A 146 3.19 14.42 -44.57
N THR A 147 4.19 13.56 -44.58
CA THR A 147 5.58 14.00 -44.77
C THR A 147 5.83 14.51 -46.19
N LEU A 148 6.77 15.45 -46.33
CA LEU A 148 7.18 16.03 -47.62
C LEU A 148 8.30 15.23 -48.29
N LYS A 149 8.53 13.98 -47.85
CA LYS A 149 9.54 13.07 -48.39
C LYS A 149 9.09 12.48 -49.74
N ASP A 150 10.05 11.93 -50.49
CA ASP A 150 9.81 11.26 -51.77
C ASP A 150 8.85 10.06 -51.62
N SER A 151 8.91 9.35 -50.49
CA SER A 151 7.91 8.39 -50.02
C SER A 151 7.06 9.02 -48.91
N PRO A 152 5.81 9.44 -49.19
CA PRO A 152 5.00 10.11 -48.18
C PRO A 152 4.46 9.13 -47.14
N GLU A 153 4.66 9.49 -45.87
CA GLU A 153 4.13 8.77 -44.71
C GLU A 153 3.01 9.57 -44.06
N LYS A 154 2.21 8.91 -43.22
CA LYS A 154 1.07 9.50 -42.51
C LYS A 154 1.33 9.35 -41.01
N ASP A 155 1.93 10.37 -40.42
CA ASP A 155 2.46 10.28 -39.05
C ASP A 155 1.55 10.98 -38.04
N PRO A 156 1.24 10.35 -36.89
CA PRO A 156 0.38 10.92 -35.86
C PRO A 156 1.14 11.96 -35.01
N VAL A 157 1.46 13.10 -35.60
CA VAL A 157 2.22 14.18 -34.93
C VAL A 157 1.44 14.84 -33.80
N GLY A 158 0.11 14.84 -33.86
CA GLY A 158 -0.77 15.57 -32.94
C GLY A 158 -0.81 17.08 -33.20
N THR A 159 -1.93 17.72 -32.82
CA THR A 159 -2.11 19.16 -32.93
C THR A 159 -3.03 19.68 -31.82
N CYS A 160 -2.84 20.92 -31.41
CA CYS A 160 -3.71 21.62 -30.47
C CYS A 160 -4.22 22.93 -31.07
N TYR A 161 -5.40 23.34 -30.63
CA TYR A 161 -5.98 24.64 -30.96
C TYR A 161 -6.16 25.45 -29.69
N VAL A 162 -5.69 26.69 -29.73
CA VAL A 162 -5.81 27.66 -28.65
C VAL A 162 -6.89 28.66 -29.02
N ALA A 163 -7.98 28.69 -28.27
CA ALA A 163 -8.97 29.76 -28.33
C ALA A 163 -8.58 30.86 -27.34
N ILE A 164 -8.66 32.11 -27.81
CA ILE A 164 -8.40 33.32 -27.03
C ILE A 164 -9.59 34.29 -27.15
N GLN A 165 -9.66 35.27 -26.25
CA GLN A 165 -10.69 36.32 -26.25
C GLN A 165 -12.11 35.74 -26.29
N ASN A 166 -12.40 34.77 -25.41
CA ASN A 166 -13.71 34.12 -25.31
C ASN A 166 -14.23 33.56 -26.64
N PHE A 167 -13.41 32.74 -27.31
CA PHE A 167 -13.73 32.07 -28.58
C PHE A 167 -13.87 32.99 -29.81
N SER A 168 -13.30 34.20 -29.74
CA SER A 168 -13.29 35.15 -30.86
C SER A 168 -12.14 34.92 -31.85
N ALA A 169 -11.03 34.35 -31.38
CA ALA A 169 -9.87 34.03 -32.21
C ALA A 169 -9.26 32.67 -31.84
N TYR A 170 -8.66 32.01 -32.83
CA TYR A 170 -8.12 30.66 -32.72
C TYR A 170 -6.71 30.60 -33.32
N ALA A 171 -5.82 29.84 -32.69
CA ALA A 171 -4.47 29.57 -33.19
C ALA A 171 -4.17 28.07 -33.14
N GLU A 172 -3.56 27.53 -34.20
CA GLU A 172 -3.07 26.15 -34.24
C GLU A 172 -1.66 26.09 -33.62
N TYR A 173 -1.43 25.13 -32.72
CA TYR A 173 -0.16 24.83 -32.11
C TYR A 173 0.16 23.33 -32.28
N SER A 174 1.12 23.01 -33.14
CA SER A 174 1.57 21.64 -33.42
C SER A 174 3.10 21.60 -33.42
N PRO A 175 3.74 21.45 -32.24
CA PRO A 175 5.20 21.56 -32.10
C PRO A 175 5.96 20.39 -32.76
N CYS A 176 5.33 19.22 -32.82
CA CYS A 176 5.91 18.01 -33.40
C CYS A 176 5.78 17.93 -34.92
N ARG A 177 5.08 18.89 -35.55
CA ARG A 177 5.05 19.04 -37.00
C ARG A 177 6.29 19.82 -37.48
N ASN A 178 7.40 19.12 -37.63
CA ASN A 178 8.66 19.68 -38.13
C ASN A 178 9.33 18.79 -39.20
N SER A 179 10.58 19.10 -39.56
CA SER A 179 11.34 18.38 -40.59
C SER A 179 11.80 16.97 -40.15
N ASN A 180 11.79 16.65 -38.86
CA ASN A 180 12.28 15.39 -38.30
C ASN A 180 11.13 14.38 -38.14
N ALA A 181 10.50 14.03 -39.27
CA ALA A 181 9.25 13.28 -39.28
C ALA A 181 9.40 11.76 -39.10
N ASP A 182 10.62 11.20 -39.02
CA ASP A 182 10.82 9.76 -38.82
C ASP A 182 10.28 9.27 -37.45
N PRO A 183 10.02 7.95 -37.28
CA PRO A 183 9.70 7.34 -35.98
C PRO A 183 10.77 7.59 -34.91
N GLU A 184 12.04 7.71 -35.31
CA GLU A 184 13.17 8.06 -34.45
C GLU A 184 13.21 9.57 -34.11
N GLY A 185 12.44 10.38 -34.84
CA GLY A 185 12.26 11.81 -34.64
C GLY A 185 10.97 12.14 -33.88
N GLN A 186 10.12 13.01 -34.46
CA GLN A 186 8.89 13.50 -33.82
C GLN A 186 7.61 13.14 -34.59
N GLY A 187 7.69 12.28 -35.62
CA GLY A 187 6.53 11.86 -36.41
C GLY A 187 5.40 11.24 -35.56
N PHE A 188 5.78 10.46 -34.53
CA PHE A 188 4.85 9.72 -33.66
C PHE A 188 4.67 10.38 -32.28
N CYS A 189 4.92 11.69 -32.19
CA CYS A 189 4.89 12.44 -30.95
C CYS A 189 3.50 12.48 -30.28
N GLN A 190 2.42 12.47 -31.05
CA GLN A 190 1.04 12.59 -30.54
C GLN A 190 0.85 13.80 -29.60
N ALA A 191 1.39 14.95 -30.00
CA ALA A 191 1.36 16.17 -29.22
C ALA A 191 -0.07 16.52 -28.77
N GLY A 192 -0.20 16.83 -27.48
CA GLY A 192 -1.48 17.13 -26.85
C GLY A 192 -2.19 15.91 -26.25
N PHE A 193 -1.53 14.76 -26.14
CA PHE A 193 -2.03 13.62 -25.35
C PHE A 193 -2.32 13.99 -23.89
N SER A 194 -1.47 14.83 -23.31
CA SER A 194 -1.67 15.51 -22.02
C SER A 194 -1.22 16.96 -22.14
N LEU A 195 -1.84 17.85 -21.37
CA LEU A 195 -1.52 19.28 -21.36
C LEU A 195 -1.91 19.87 -20.01
N ASP A 196 -1.13 20.83 -19.53
CA ASP A 196 -1.54 21.68 -18.41
C ASP A 196 -0.99 23.11 -18.53
N PHE A 197 -1.56 24.03 -17.76
CA PHE A 197 -1.05 25.39 -17.61
C PHE A 197 -0.13 25.46 -16.38
N TYR A 198 1.04 26.08 -16.52
CA TYR A 198 1.94 26.32 -15.39
C TYR A 198 1.81 27.76 -14.88
N LYS A 199 1.78 27.94 -13.55
CA LYS A 199 1.95 29.23 -12.86
C LYS A 199 3.45 29.49 -12.79
N VAL A 200 3.93 30.72 -13.01
CA VAL A 200 5.37 31.07 -13.16
C VAL A 200 6.24 30.50 -12.02
N THR A 201 6.71 29.27 -12.23
CA THR A 201 7.66 28.47 -11.44
C THR A 201 8.26 27.45 -12.43
N GLN A 202 9.55 27.13 -12.29
CA GLN A 202 10.44 26.76 -13.40
C GLN A 202 10.45 25.25 -13.77
N TRP A 203 9.49 24.44 -13.29
CA TRP A 203 9.59 22.98 -13.31
C TRP A 203 8.30 22.32 -13.85
N LEU A 204 8.44 21.18 -14.52
CA LEU A 204 7.35 20.38 -15.10
C LEU A 204 7.47 18.93 -14.60
N LEU A 205 6.34 18.29 -14.30
CA LEU A 205 6.28 16.85 -14.08
C LEU A 205 6.05 16.12 -15.41
N GLY A 206 6.93 15.18 -15.73
CA GLY A 206 6.89 14.40 -16.96
C GLY A 206 6.91 12.91 -16.69
N ASN A 207 6.06 12.16 -17.39
CA ASN A 207 6.15 10.70 -17.45
C ASN A 207 6.94 10.31 -18.71
N LEU A 208 8.01 9.53 -18.54
CA LEU A 208 8.66 8.87 -19.67
C LEU A 208 7.85 7.61 -19.97
N LEU A 209 7.07 7.62 -21.07
CA LEU A 209 6.38 6.46 -21.68
C LEU A 209 6.15 5.31 -20.69
N GLY A 210 4.92 5.14 -20.17
CA GLY A 210 4.51 4.23 -19.07
C GLY A 210 4.98 2.75 -19.11
N ILE A 211 5.78 2.37 -20.09
CA ILE A 211 6.61 1.16 -20.18
C ILE A 211 7.74 1.16 -19.13
N LEU A 212 8.26 2.31 -18.68
CA LEU A 212 9.41 2.37 -17.75
C LEU A 212 9.05 2.45 -16.25
N ASN A 213 7.76 2.40 -15.88
CA ASN A 213 7.29 2.39 -14.49
C ASN A 213 7.86 3.55 -13.65
N LYS A 214 8.02 4.74 -14.26
CA LYS A 214 8.79 5.85 -13.71
C LYS A 214 8.15 7.20 -14.00
N VAL A 215 8.08 8.07 -12.99
CA VAL A 215 7.65 9.48 -13.11
C VAL A 215 8.84 10.37 -12.76
N SER A 216 9.04 11.48 -13.46
CA SER A 216 10.19 12.36 -13.23
C SER A 216 9.79 13.84 -13.15
N ILE A 217 10.45 14.57 -12.26
CA ILE A 217 10.40 16.04 -12.23
C ILE A 217 11.49 16.55 -13.18
N ILE A 218 11.12 17.43 -14.09
CA ILE A 218 11.96 17.93 -15.17
C ILE A 218 12.01 19.46 -15.11
N ASN A 219 13.18 20.04 -15.34
CA ASN A 219 13.30 21.47 -15.51
C ASN A 219 12.76 21.93 -16.86
N SER A 220 11.81 22.87 -16.84
CA SER A 220 11.14 23.38 -18.04
C SER A 220 12.08 24.11 -19.01
N SER A 221 13.18 24.67 -18.51
CA SER A 221 14.09 25.52 -19.28
C SER A 221 15.17 24.77 -20.05
N ASP A 222 15.71 23.69 -19.47
CA ASP A 222 16.79 22.88 -20.05
C ASP A 222 16.43 21.40 -20.24
N LEU A 223 15.21 20.99 -19.85
CA LEU A 223 14.69 19.61 -19.91
C LEU A 223 15.53 18.59 -19.13
N THR A 224 16.26 19.04 -18.10
CA THR A 224 17.06 18.15 -17.23
C THR A 224 16.20 17.46 -16.17
N PHE A 225 16.54 16.21 -15.84
CA PHE A 225 15.86 15.44 -14.80
C PHE A 225 16.35 15.86 -13.42
N ILE A 226 15.42 16.22 -12.53
CA ILE A 226 15.70 16.63 -11.16
C ILE A 226 15.53 15.44 -10.22
N GLN A 227 14.37 14.80 -10.29
CA GLN A 227 14.02 13.70 -9.40
C GLN A 227 13.14 12.67 -10.09
N ASN A 228 13.21 11.45 -9.59
CA ASN A 228 12.62 10.27 -10.20
C ASN A 228 11.87 9.45 -9.15
N PHE A 229 10.64 9.07 -9.46
CA PHE A 229 9.80 8.15 -8.71
C PHE A 229 9.66 6.86 -9.52
N THR A 230 9.83 5.71 -8.88
CA THR A 230 9.75 4.41 -9.55
C THR A 230 8.68 3.56 -8.89
N GLY A 231 7.76 3.00 -9.67
CA GLY A 231 6.72 2.12 -9.15
C GLY A 231 7.28 0.77 -8.69
N GLU A 232 6.58 0.11 -7.78
CA GLU A 232 7.02 -1.19 -7.23
C GLU A 232 6.77 -2.36 -8.18
N GLN A 233 5.69 -2.29 -8.97
CA GLN A 233 5.24 -3.39 -9.83
C GLN A 233 5.27 -3.01 -11.30
N MET A 234 5.96 -3.82 -12.12
CA MET A 234 5.94 -3.67 -13.58
C MET A 234 4.53 -3.88 -14.15
N ALA A 235 4.21 -3.18 -15.24
CA ALA A 235 2.90 -3.22 -15.91
C ALA A 235 1.69 -2.72 -15.07
N SER A 236 1.93 -2.19 -13.87
CA SER A 236 0.90 -1.51 -13.06
C SER A 236 0.45 -0.17 -13.65
N TYR A 237 1.15 0.32 -14.69
CA TYR A 237 0.95 1.63 -15.30
C TYR A 237 1.19 2.79 -14.32
N PHE A 238 2.16 2.65 -13.41
CA PHE A 238 2.61 3.75 -12.54
C PHE A 238 2.93 5.00 -13.37
N GLY A 239 2.28 6.11 -13.03
CA GLY A 239 2.36 7.37 -13.77
C GLY A 239 1.25 7.56 -14.81
N TYR A 240 0.25 6.68 -14.87
CA TYR A 240 -0.92 6.84 -15.75
C TYR A 240 -1.61 8.19 -15.53
N THR A 241 -1.71 8.60 -14.27
CA THR A 241 -2.17 9.92 -13.85
C THR A 241 -1.20 10.47 -12.81
N VAL A 242 -1.02 11.78 -12.83
CA VAL A 242 -0.22 12.53 -11.87
C VAL A 242 -1.04 13.74 -11.44
N ALA A 243 -1.03 14.05 -10.15
CA ALA A 243 -1.64 15.25 -9.60
C ALA A 243 -0.67 15.89 -8.61
N VAL A 244 -0.80 17.21 -8.44
CA VAL A 244 0.00 18.01 -7.53
C VAL A 244 -0.94 18.80 -6.65
N SER A 245 -0.70 18.76 -5.35
CA SER A 245 -1.52 19.44 -4.34
C SER A 245 -0.75 19.50 -3.02
N ASP A 246 -0.84 20.60 -2.29
CA ASP A 246 -0.38 20.71 -0.91
C ASP A 246 -1.47 20.12 0.01
N VAL A 247 -1.42 18.82 0.30
CA VAL A 247 -2.52 18.13 1.01
C VAL A 247 -2.43 18.29 2.54
N ASN A 248 -1.24 18.57 3.06
CA ASN A 248 -0.97 18.80 4.48
C ASN A 248 -0.89 20.30 4.85
N ASN A 249 -1.10 21.20 3.88
CA ASN A 249 -1.11 22.66 4.02
C ASN A 249 0.16 23.23 4.67
N ASP A 250 1.33 22.70 4.29
CA ASP A 250 2.63 23.18 4.75
C ASP A 250 3.28 24.22 3.80
N GLY A 251 2.62 24.51 2.69
CA GLY A 251 3.06 25.43 1.64
C GLY A 251 3.96 24.79 0.58
N LEU A 252 4.18 23.48 0.62
CA LEU A 252 4.94 22.70 -0.35
C LEU A 252 4.01 21.83 -1.21
N ASP A 253 4.36 21.67 -2.48
CA ASP A 253 3.58 20.85 -3.41
C ASP A 253 3.85 19.35 -3.19
N ASP A 254 2.82 18.56 -2.84
CA ASP A 254 2.91 17.11 -2.78
C ASP A 254 2.54 16.46 -4.12
N ILE A 255 3.03 15.24 -4.33
CA ILE A 255 2.87 14.53 -5.60
C ILE A 255 2.04 13.26 -5.41
N LEU A 256 0.97 13.15 -6.19
CA LEU A 256 0.17 11.93 -6.31
C LEU A 256 0.43 11.24 -7.64
N VAL A 257 0.62 9.91 -7.59
CA VAL A 257 0.85 9.08 -8.78
C VAL A 257 -0.12 7.90 -8.79
N GLY A 258 -0.88 7.75 -9.87
CA GLY A 258 -1.77 6.61 -10.07
C GLY A 258 -1.13 5.45 -10.84
N ALA A 259 -1.41 4.24 -10.38
CA ALA A 259 -1.05 2.96 -10.98
C ALA A 259 -2.31 2.07 -11.10
N PRO A 260 -3.21 2.37 -12.04
CA PRO A 260 -4.55 1.76 -12.10
C PRO A 260 -4.57 0.27 -12.39
N LEU A 261 -3.49 -0.31 -12.92
CA LEU A 261 -3.38 -1.75 -13.21
C LEU A 261 -2.58 -2.51 -12.15
N PHE A 262 -2.30 -1.88 -11.00
CA PHE A 262 -1.62 -2.53 -9.89
C PHE A 262 -2.38 -3.77 -9.42
N MET A 263 -1.65 -4.88 -9.26
CA MET A 263 -2.18 -6.13 -8.76
C MET A 263 -1.74 -6.39 -7.31
N GLU A 264 -2.71 -6.51 -6.42
CA GLU A 264 -2.48 -6.96 -5.06
C GLU A 264 -2.28 -8.48 -5.01
N ARG A 265 -1.35 -8.94 -4.17
CA ARG A 265 -1.10 -10.35 -3.90
C ARG A 265 -1.37 -10.62 -2.43
N GLU A 266 -2.45 -11.32 -2.11
CA GLU A 266 -2.61 -11.92 -0.79
C GLU A 266 -1.86 -13.26 -0.77
N PHE A 267 -1.34 -13.66 0.40
CA PHE A 267 -0.64 -14.93 0.57
C PHE A 267 -1.56 -16.09 0.10
N GLU A 268 -1.07 -16.93 -0.83
CA GLU A 268 -1.78 -18.06 -1.47
C GLU A 268 -2.89 -17.72 -2.50
N SER A 269 -3.23 -16.45 -2.74
CA SER A 269 -4.27 -16.08 -3.71
C SER A 269 -3.71 -15.67 -5.09
N LYS A 270 -4.55 -15.76 -6.14
CA LYS A 270 -4.18 -15.25 -7.47
C LYS A 270 -4.11 -13.72 -7.41
N PRO A 271 -3.15 -13.09 -8.13
CA PRO A 271 -3.06 -11.62 -8.17
C PRO A 271 -4.39 -11.01 -8.64
N LYS A 272 -4.85 -9.99 -7.91
CA LYS A 272 -6.10 -9.27 -8.22
C LYS A 272 -5.73 -7.84 -8.65
N GLU A 273 -6.09 -7.46 -9.87
CA GLU A 273 -5.95 -6.07 -10.33
C GLU A 273 -6.91 -5.19 -9.55
N VAL A 274 -6.41 -4.28 -8.72
CA VAL A 274 -7.23 -3.38 -7.89
C VAL A 274 -6.93 -1.91 -8.17
N GLY A 275 -5.72 -1.60 -8.64
CA GLY A 275 -5.23 -0.23 -8.80
C GLY A 275 -4.73 0.36 -7.48
N GLN A 276 -3.76 1.27 -7.59
CA GLN A 276 -3.10 1.88 -6.43
C GLN A 276 -2.74 3.33 -6.73
N VAL A 277 -2.73 4.17 -5.69
CA VAL A 277 -2.28 5.55 -5.73
C VAL A 277 -1.20 5.75 -4.67
N TYR A 278 -0.16 6.48 -5.03
CA TYR A 278 0.98 6.80 -4.18
C TYR A 278 0.99 8.30 -3.93
N LEU A 279 1.03 8.72 -2.67
CA LEU A 279 1.21 10.12 -2.26
C LEU A 279 2.63 10.29 -1.71
N TYR A 280 3.39 11.19 -2.30
CA TYR A 280 4.72 11.59 -1.86
C TYR A 280 4.61 12.99 -1.25
N LEU A 281 4.69 13.06 0.09
CA LEU A 281 4.70 14.34 0.82
C LEU A 281 6.06 14.99 0.71
N GLN A 282 6.10 16.29 0.42
CA GLN A 282 7.34 17.03 0.28
C GLN A 282 7.76 17.66 1.61
N GLU A 283 8.94 17.35 2.14
CA GLU A 283 9.43 17.95 3.39
C GLU A 283 10.27 19.22 3.15
N SER A 284 10.99 19.23 2.03
CA SER A 284 11.80 20.37 1.59
C SER A 284 12.01 20.28 0.08
N ALA A 285 12.66 21.28 -0.53
CA ALA A 285 12.81 21.36 -1.98
C ALA A 285 13.39 20.06 -2.58
N PHE A 286 12.53 19.31 -3.29
CA PHE A 286 12.85 18.02 -3.92
C PHE A 286 13.29 16.91 -2.94
N LEU A 287 12.84 16.98 -1.68
CA LEU A 287 12.96 15.90 -0.71
C LEU A 287 11.56 15.43 -0.31
N PHE A 288 11.28 14.15 -0.57
CA PHE A 288 9.99 13.53 -0.34
C PHE A 288 10.11 12.40 0.69
N GLN A 289 9.07 12.21 1.50
CA GLN A 289 8.91 11.05 2.37
C GLN A 289 8.64 9.78 1.56
N ASP A 290 8.72 8.64 2.25
CA ASP A 290 8.20 7.38 1.71
C ASP A 290 6.70 7.51 1.39
N ALA A 291 6.28 6.87 0.30
CA ALA A 291 4.94 7.07 -0.22
C ALA A 291 3.87 6.57 0.74
N GLN A 292 2.86 7.39 1.03
CA GLN A 292 1.60 6.91 1.57
C GLN A 292 0.83 6.18 0.45
N ILE A 293 0.40 4.95 0.73
CA ILE A 293 -0.22 4.07 -0.26
C ILE A 293 -1.73 3.99 -0.06
N LEU A 294 -2.49 4.27 -1.12
CA LEU A 294 -3.94 4.08 -1.18
C LEU A 294 -4.27 2.98 -2.19
N THR A 295 -4.89 1.90 -1.75
CA THR A 295 -5.18 0.72 -2.58
C THR A 295 -6.67 0.61 -2.88
N GLY A 296 -7.02 0.32 -4.13
CA GLY A 296 -8.40 0.11 -4.54
C GLY A 296 -9.02 -1.14 -3.89
N ALA A 297 -10.32 -1.08 -3.57
CA ALA A 297 -11.03 -2.22 -2.95
C ALA A 297 -11.62 -3.21 -3.96
N GLU A 298 -11.85 -2.79 -5.21
CA GLU A 298 -12.61 -3.56 -6.21
C GLU A 298 -11.77 -4.05 -7.37
N VAL A 299 -11.91 -5.34 -7.69
CA VAL A 299 -11.14 -5.99 -8.76
C VAL A 299 -11.54 -5.46 -10.13
N PHE A 300 -10.56 -5.14 -10.97
CA PHE A 300 -10.71 -4.49 -12.28
C PHE A 300 -11.40 -3.12 -12.23
N GLY A 301 -11.50 -2.50 -11.04
CA GLY A 301 -12.08 -1.17 -10.87
C GLY A 301 -11.21 -0.04 -11.43
N ARG A 302 -9.90 -0.31 -11.56
CA ARG A 302 -8.86 0.62 -12.00
C ARG A 302 -8.77 1.90 -11.17
N PHE A 303 -8.73 1.72 -9.85
CA PHE A 303 -8.55 2.81 -8.90
C PHE A 303 -7.24 3.58 -9.21
N GLY A 304 -7.32 4.90 -9.23
CA GLY A 304 -6.19 5.74 -9.65
C GLY A 304 -6.10 5.96 -11.16
N SER A 305 -7.20 5.80 -11.90
CA SER A 305 -7.27 6.19 -13.32
C SER A 305 -7.38 7.71 -13.49
N ALA A 306 -7.96 8.40 -12.52
CA ALA A 306 -8.01 9.86 -12.47
C ALA A 306 -7.76 10.32 -11.04
N ILE A 307 -6.98 11.38 -10.88
CA ILE A 307 -6.74 12.04 -9.61
C ILE A 307 -6.91 13.55 -9.88
N THR A 308 -7.68 14.25 -9.04
CA THR A 308 -7.80 15.71 -9.11
C THR A 308 -7.67 16.34 -7.73
N HIS A 309 -6.98 17.47 -7.70
CA HIS A 309 -7.09 18.46 -6.64
C HIS A 309 -8.54 18.96 -6.57
N LEU A 310 -9.10 19.01 -5.36
CA LEU A 310 -10.42 19.60 -5.10
C LEU A 310 -10.32 20.98 -4.46
N GLY A 311 -9.16 21.36 -3.92
CA GLY A 311 -9.08 22.43 -2.91
C GLY A 311 -9.59 21.93 -1.57
N ASP A 312 -9.75 22.85 -0.62
CA ASP A 312 -10.36 22.57 0.68
C ASP A 312 -11.88 22.46 0.52
N LEU A 313 -12.39 21.23 0.40
CA LEU A 313 -13.79 20.95 0.07
C LEU A 313 -14.69 21.26 1.27
N ASN A 314 -14.23 21.05 2.50
CA ASN A 314 -14.98 21.24 3.75
C ASN A 314 -14.56 22.46 4.57
N GLN A 315 -13.64 23.27 4.07
CA GLN A 315 -13.11 24.47 4.72
C GLN A 315 -12.47 24.18 6.09
N ASP A 316 -11.76 23.05 6.23
CA ASP A 316 -11.06 22.67 7.48
C ASP A 316 -9.58 23.10 7.53
N GLY A 317 -9.08 23.70 6.46
CA GLY A 317 -7.72 24.18 6.31
C GLY A 317 -6.78 23.21 5.58
N TYR A 318 -7.25 22.06 5.08
CA TYR A 318 -6.43 21.13 4.30
C TYR A 318 -7.03 20.89 2.91
N ASN A 319 -6.19 20.65 1.90
CA ASN A 319 -6.69 20.38 0.55
C ASN A 319 -7.10 18.91 0.38
N ASP A 320 -8.20 18.70 -0.34
CA ASP A 320 -8.79 17.38 -0.57
C ASP A 320 -8.55 16.86 -1.99
N ILE A 321 -8.68 15.55 -2.15
CA ILE A 321 -8.41 14.84 -3.40
C ILE A 321 -9.60 13.94 -3.79
N ALA A 322 -9.96 13.94 -5.07
CA ALA A 322 -10.84 12.94 -5.64
C ALA A 322 -10.08 11.94 -6.51
N ILE A 323 -10.36 10.64 -6.31
CA ILE A 323 -9.76 9.53 -7.05
C ILE A 323 -10.84 8.74 -7.79
N GLY A 324 -10.65 8.55 -9.09
CA GLY A 324 -11.54 7.82 -9.98
C GLY A 324 -11.23 6.33 -10.09
N ALA A 325 -12.27 5.50 -10.00
CA ALA A 325 -12.27 4.07 -10.29
C ALA A 325 -13.36 3.78 -11.35
N PRO A 326 -13.07 4.08 -12.64
CA PRO A 326 -14.10 4.20 -13.68
C PRO A 326 -14.85 2.91 -14.04
N PHE A 327 -14.36 1.77 -13.58
CA PHE A 327 -14.94 0.46 -13.85
C PHE A 327 -15.34 -0.30 -12.57
N ALA A 328 -15.28 0.36 -11.41
CA ALA A 328 -15.74 -0.17 -10.13
C ALA A 328 -17.28 -0.11 -10.01
N GLY A 329 -17.81 -0.70 -8.95
CA GLY A 329 -19.22 -0.77 -8.60
C GLY A 329 -19.98 -1.87 -9.33
N GLU A 330 -21.23 -2.07 -8.91
CA GLU A 330 -22.16 -2.99 -9.57
C GLU A 330 -22.31 -2.60 -11.06
N ASP A 331 -22.32 -3.62 -11.93
CA ASP A 331 -22.34 -3.48 -13.39
C ASP A 331 -21.18 -2.66 -14.02
N ARG A 332 -20.09 -2.38 -13.27
CA ARG A 332 -18.96 -1.56 -13.73
C ARG A 332 -19.37 -0.15 -14.14
N ARG A 333 -20.29 0.46 -13.39
CA ARG A 333 -20.80 1.81 -13.65
C ARG A 333 -19.83 2.92 -13.25
N GLY A 334 -18.76 2.61 -12.53
CA GLY A 334 -17.72 3.53 -12.08
C GLY A 334 -18.02 4.16 -10.72
N LYS A 335 -16.95 4.52 -10.01
CA LYS A 335 -16.99 5.22 -8.71
C LYS A 335 -15.97 6.35 -8.67
N VAL A 336 -16.23 7.35 -7.83
CA VAL A 336 -15.28 8.40 -7.45
C VAL A 336 -15.23 8.46 -5.94
N LEU A 337 -14.03 8.43 -5.38
CA LEU A 337 -13.78 8.39 -3.94
C LEU A 337 -13.13 9.71 -3.52
N ILE A 338 -13.67 10.33 -2.47
CA ILE A 338 -13.18 11.61 -1.91
C ILE A 338 -12.32 11.30 -0.70
N TYR A 339 -11.10 11.84 -0.68
CA TYR A 339 -10.11 11.66 0.38
C TYR A 339 -9.77 13.02 0.95
N ASN A 340 -9.92 13.17 2.28
CA ASN A 340 -9.61 14.45 2.93
C ASN A 340 -8.15 14.56 3.34
N GLY A 341 -7.62 15.78 3.22
CA GLY A 341 -6.31 16.16 3.73
C GLY A 341 -6.29 16.29 5.26
N TYR A 342 -5.11 16.12 5.85
CA TYR A 342 -4.81 16.46 7.24
C TYR A 342 -3.30 16.63 7.40
N SER A 343 -2.84 16.99 8.61
CA SER A 343 -1.44 17.32 8.88
C SER A 343 -0.40 16.26 8.48
N ASN A 344 -0.76 14.97 8.43
CA ASN A 344 0.15 13.89 8.03
C ASN A 344 -0.19 13.28 6.64
N GLY A 345 -0.87 14.00 5.76
CA GLY A 345 -1.16 13.57 4.39
C GLY A 345 -2.66 13.38 4.12
N LEU A 346 -3.06 12.24 3.56
CA LEU A 346 -4.47 11.95 3.27
C LEU A 346 -5.06 10.92 4.23
N ASN A 347 -6.32 11.11 4.65
CA ASN A 347 -7.02 10.10 5.44
C ASN A 347 -7.11 8.79 4.62
N PRO A 348 -6.68 7.62 5.14
CA PRO A 348 -6.69 6.37 4.37
C PRO A 348 -8.11 5.91 3.99
N ASN A 349 -9.14 6.33 4.73
CA ASN A 349 -10.53 6.01 4.43
C ASN A 349 -11.19 7.16 3.68
N PRO A 350 -11.90 6.89 2.56
CA PRO A 350 -12.62 7.91 1.83
C PRO A 350 -13.81 8.43 2.65
N SER A 351 -14.01 9.75 2.70
CA SER A 351 -15.12 10.39 3.41
C SER A 351 -16.44 10.30 2.64
N GLN A 352 -16.39 10.24 1.32
CA GLN A 352 -17.56 10.06 0.45
C GLN A 352 -17.22 9.23 -0.80
N VAL A 353 -18.20 8.46 -1.27
CA VAL A 353 -18.08 7.64 -2.48
C VAL A 353 -19.25 7.93 -3.42
N LEU A 354 -18.95 8.60 -4.53
CA LEU A 354 -19.91 8.89 -5.59
C LEU A 354 -20.03 7.69 -6.53
N SER A 355 -21.25 7.23 -6.77
CA SER A 355 -21.52 6.06 -7.62
C SER A 355 -22.11 6.46 -8.98
N GLY A 356 -21.62 5.84 -10.06
CA GLY A 356 -22.11 6.09 -11.41
C GLY A 356 -23.57 5.67 -11.60
N ALA A 357 -24.43 6.60 -12.00
CA ALA A 357 -25.87 6.36 -12.18
C ALA A 357 -26.22 5.72 -13.54
N TRP A 358 -25.37 5.89 -14.56
CA TRP A 358 -25.68 5.47 -15.93
C TRP A 358 -24.99 4.17 -16.32
N ALA A 359 -25.76 3.23 -16.86
CA ALA A 359 -25.21 2.10 -17.60
C ALA A 359 -24.96 2.49 -19.07
N SER A 360 -24.06 1.77 -19.75
CA SER A 360 -23.84 1.90 -21.19
C SER A 360 -23.85 0.51 -21.85
N GLN A 361 -24.35 0.44 -23.09
CA GLN A 361 -24.67 -0.82 -23.77
C GLN A 361 -23.47 -1.43 -24.50
N SER A 362 -22.56 -0.62 -25.03
CA SER A 362 -21.46 -1.07 -25.89
C SER A 362 -20.09 -1.06 -25.21
N MET A 363 -19.93 -0.28 -24.14
CA MET A 363 -18.70 -0.09 -23.36
C MET A 363 -19.10 0.31 -21.94
N PRO A 364 -18.29 0.07 -20.88
CA PRO A 364 -18.59 0.62 -19.56
C PRO A 364 -18.79 2.14 -19.60
N SER A 365 -19.61 2.68 -18.69
CA SER A 365 -19.93 4.11 -18.63
C SER A 365 -18.68 4.99 -18.47
N GLY A 366 -17.66 4.49 -17.76
CA GLY A 366 -16.43 5.20 -17.48
C GLY A 366 -16.64 6.41 -16.55
N PHE A 367 -17.63 6.36 -15.65
CA PHE A 367 -17.87 7.42 -14.66
C PHE A 367 -16.67 7.54 -13.72
N GLY A 368 -16.03 8.71 -13.68
CA GLY A 368 -14.79 8.91 -12.94
C GLY A 368 -13.53 8.65 -13.76
N PHE A 369 -13.65 8.52 -15.08
CA PHE A 369 -12.48 8.42 -15.98
C PHE A 369 -11.77 9.77 -16.13
N THR A 370 -12.51 10.87 -16.03
CA THR A 370 -11.95 12.21 -15.90
C THR A 370 -12.65 12.99 -14.81
N LEU A 371 -11.87 13.80 -14.10
CA LEU A 371 -12.29 14.58 -12.95
C LEU A 371 -11.70 15.98 -13.07
N ARG A 372 -12.42 16.98 -12.55
CA ARG A 372 -11.89 18.33 -12.34
C ARG A 372 -12.56 18.98 -11.13
N GLY A 373 -11.78 19.35 -10.13
CA GLY A 373 -12.22 20.10 -8.96
C GLY A 373 -11.67 21.52 -8.90
N ASP A 374 -11.61 22.08 -7.69
CA ASP A 374 -10.92 23.35 -7.38
C ASP A 374 -11.52 24.57 -8.09
N SER A 375 -12.85 24.61 -8.20
CA SER A 375 -13.59 25.78 -8.68
C SER A 375 -14.99 25.80 -8.11
N ASP A 376 -15.38 26.92 -7.51
CA ASP A 376 -16.73 27.16 -6.99
C ASP A 376 -17.63 27.71 -8.11
N VAL A 377 -18.64 26.91 -8.52
CA VAL A 377 -19.53 27.26 -9.63
C VAL A 377 -20.77 28.03 -9.21
N ASP A 378 -21.18 27.93 -7.94
CA ASP A 378 -22.39 28.58 -7.43
C ASP A 378 -22.14 29.66 -6.38
N LYS A 379 -20.87 29.97 -6.12
CA LYS A 379 -20.37 31.04 -5.25
C LYS A 379 -20.78 30.85 -3.80
N ASN A 380 -20.71 29.61 -3.33
CA ASN A 380 -20.97 29.25 -1.94
C ASN A 380 -19.69 29.11 -1.10
N ASP A 381 -18.54 29.54 -1.66
CA ASP A 381 -17.19 29.48 -1.10
C ASP A 381 -16.65 28.07 -0.86
N HIS A 382 -17.30 27.04 -1.43
CA HIS A 382 -16.80 25.67 -1.43
C HIS A 382 -16.54 25.24 -2.89
N PRO A 383 -15.42 24.55 -3.16
CA PRO A 383 -15.10 24.11 -4.51
C PRO A 383 -16.01 22.96 -4.95
N ASP A 384 -16.33 22.92 -6.24
CA ASP A 384 -17.20 21.91 -6.85
C ASP A 384 -16.41 20.89 -7.68
N LEU A 385 -17.07 19.80 -8.06
CA LEU A 385 -16.45 18.69 -8.80
C LEU A 385 -17.20 18.37 -10.10
N ILE A 386 -16.47 18.33 -11.23
CA ILE A 386 -16.96 17.76 -12.49
C ILE A 386 -16.48 16.31 -12.63
N VAL A 387 -17.40 15.41 -12.98
CA VAL A 387 -17.12 14.01 -13.29
C VAL A 387 -17.53 13.67 -14.72
N GLY A 388 -16.59 13.15 -15.52
CA GLY A 388 -16.83 12.63 -16.85
C GLY A 388 -17.26 11.16 -16.85
N ALA A 389 -18.21 10.81 -17.72
CA ALA A 389 -18.65 9.44 -17.99
C ALA A 389 -18.76 9.23 -19.52
N PHE A 390 -17.60 9.17 -20.17
CA PHE A 390 -17.48 9.21 -21.64
C PHE A 390 -18.22 8.08 -22.35
N GLY A 391 -18.24 6.87 -21.77
CA GLY A 391 -18.92 5.70 -22.32
C GLY A 391 -20.45 5.84 -22.30
N ALA A 392 -20.98 6.65 -21.39
CA ALA A 392 -22.40 7.04 -21.35
C ALA A 392 -22.69 8.35 -22.12
N GLY A 393 -21.65 9.07 -22.57
CA GLY A 393 -21.79 10.37 -23.23
C GLY A 393 -22.28 11.47 -22.28
N LYS A 394 -21.83 11.46 -21.01
CA LYS A 394 -22.29 12.36 -19.94
C LYS A 394 -21.13 13.07 -19.24
N ALA A 395 -21.41 14.24 -18.70
CA ALA A 395 -20.59 14.94 -17.72
C ALA A 395 -21.51 15.50 -16.63
N VAL A 396 -21.06 15.49 -15.37
CA VAL A 396 -21.88 15.80 -14.20
C VAL A 396 -21.15 16.78 -13.32
N VAL A 397 -21.87 17.78 -12.79
CA VAL A 397 -21.37 18.69 -11.77
C VAL A 397 -21.98 18.31 -10.43
N TYR A 398 -21.12 17.98 -9.48
CA TYR A 398 -21.44 17.82 -8.06
C TYR A 398 -21.07 19.12 -7.35
N ARG A 399 -22.02 19.65 -6.58
CA ARG A 399 -21.80 20.88 -5.82
C ARG A 399 -21.51 20.59 -4.37
N ALA A 400 -20.56 21.31 -3.79
CA ALA A 400 -20.27 21.21 -2.37
C ALA A 400 -21.37 21.90 -1.53
N ARG A 401 -21.75 21.25 -0.44
CA ARG A 401 -22.71 21.72 0.57
C ARG A 401 -21.92 22.48 1.64
N PRO A 402 -22.37 23.66 2.07
CA PRO A 402 -21.74 24.36 3.18
C PRO A 402 -21.72 23.51 4.46
N VAL A 403 -20.57 23.46 5.12
CA VAL A 403 -20.37 22.65 6.33
C VAL A 403 -20.62 23.47 7.59
N VAL A 404 -21.44 22.93 8.50
CA VAL A 404 -21.78 23.53 9.80
C VAL A 404 -21.13 22.71 10.91
N THR A 405 -20.24 23.34 11.67
CA THR A 405 -19.62 22.79 12.88
C THR A 405 -20.43 23.27 14.08
N VAL A 406 -20.84 22.34 14.96
CA VAL A 406 -21.67 22.66 16.13
C VAL A 406 -20.91 22.27 17.38
N ASN A 407 -20.57 23.25 18.22
CA ASN A 407 -19.96 23.00 19.51
C ASN A 407 -21.06 22.90 20.56
N ALA A 408 -21.46 21.66 20.87
CA ALA A 408 -22.47 21.38 21.87
C ALA A 408 -21.84 20.92 23.19
N HIS A 409 -22.42 21.35 24.30
CA HIS A 409 -22.03 20.99 25.66
C HIS A 409 -23.25 20.57 26.47
N LEU A 410 -23.10 19.48 27.21
CA LEU A 410 -24.11 18.98 28.13
C LEU A 410 -23.58 19.13 29.56
N ILE A 411 -24.28 19.89 30.40
CA ILE A 411 -23.82 20.23 31.75
C ILE A 411 -24.86 19.76 32.78
N LEU A 412 -24.41 18.98 33.76
CA LEU A 412 -25.25 18.42 34.82
C LEU A 412 -24.97 19.11 36.16
N ASN A 413 -26.01 19.58 36.84
CA ASN A 413 -25.87 20.22 38.15
C ASN A 413 -26.99 19.82 39.13
N PRO A 414 -26.69 19.09 40.22
CA PRO A 414 -25.43 18.40 40.50
C PRO A 414 -25.26 17.11 39.65
N MET A 415 -24.01 16.69 39.43
CA MET A 415 -23.70 15.37 38.83
C MET A 415 -24.03 14.19 39.76
N ILE A 416 -23.90 14.39 41.07
CA ILE A 416 -24.25 13.38 42.08
C ILE A 416 -25.58 13.77 42.70
N VAL A 417 -26.58 12.91 42.52
CA VAL A 417 -27.93 13.07 43.02
C VAL A 417 -28.04 12.34 44.35
N ASN A 418 -28.33 13.10 45.41
CA ASN A 418 -28.65 12.54 46.72
C ASN A 418 -30.17 12.26 46.79
N PRO A 419 -30.63 11.00 46.91
CA PRO A 419 -32.05 10.66 47.03
C PRO A 419 -32.75 11.27 48.25
N ASP A 420 -32.02 11.55 49.32
CA ASP A 420 -32.56 12.13 50.56
C ASP A 420 -32.79 13.64 50.43
N ASN A 421 -32.08 14.31 49.52
CA ASN A 421 -32.20 15.75 49.30
C ASN A 421 -33.37 16.09 48.35
N LYS A 422 -34.59 15.96 48.87
CA LYS A 422 -35.85 16.13 48.13
C LYS A 422 -36.27 17.61 48.06
N THR A 423 -35.75 18.35 47.08
CA THR A 423 -35.96 19.81 46.95
C THR A 423 -37.08 20.21 45.98
N CYS A 424 -37.38 19.39 44.96
CA CYS A 424 -38.40 19.72 43.96
C CYS A 424 -39.78 19.18 44.34
N GLN A 425 -40.84 19.97 44.12
CA GLN A 425 -42.21 19.59 44.42
C GLN A 425 -42.99 19.29 43.14
N LEU A 426 -43.39 18.04 42.92
CA LEU A 426 -44.13 17.66 41.70
C LEU A 426 -45.54 18.25 41.64
N PRO A 427 -46.09 18.56 40.45
CA PRO A 427 -47.48 18.99 40.29
C PRO A 427 -48.43 17.81 40.54
N GLY A 428 -48.93 17.66 41.76
CA GLY A 428 -49.78 16.53 42.17
C GLY A 428 -49.95 16.42 43.69
N PRO A 429 -50.05 15.21 44.30
CA PRO A 429 -49.87 15.10 45.75
C PRO A 429 -48.54 15.78 46.09
N GLN A 430 -48.45 16.49 47.23
CA GLN A 430 -47.29 17.30 47.65
C GLN A 430 -46.05 16.43 47.92
N LEU A 431 -45.57 15.71 46.91
CA LEU A 431 -44.46 14.77 46.96
C LEU A 431 -43.20 15.55 46.61
N LEU A 432 -42.29 15.62 47.58
CA LEU A 432 -40.95 16.15 47.36
C LEU A 432 -40.11 15.05 46.72
N VAL A 433 -39.36 15.40 45.67
CA VAL A 433 -38.46 14.51 44.93
C VAL A 433 -37.08 15.12 44.82
N ALA A 434 -36.05 14.26 44.74
CA ALA A 434 -34.69 14.69 44.43
C ALA A 434 -34.61 15.07 42.95
N CYS A 435 -33.99 16.22 42.65
CA CYS A 435 -33.93 16.76 41.31
C CYS A 435 -32.56 17.39 41.02
N PHE A 436 -32.25 17.48 39.73
CA PHE A 436 -31.05 18.12 39.21
C PHE A 436 -31.37 18.78 37.87
N THR A 437 -30.52 19.72 37.47
CA THR A 437 -30.70 20.47 36.22
C THR A 437 -29.76 19.92 35.15
N VAL A 438 -30.31 19.74 33.95
CA VAL A 438 -29.57 19.42 32.73
C VAL A 438 -29.57 20.65 31.84
N ARG A 439 -28.40 21.24 31.62
CA ARG A 439 -28.21 22.40 30.75
C ARG A 439 -27.58 21.95 29.45
N VAL A 440 -28.25 22.22 28.34
CA VAL A 440 -27.73 22.01 26.98
C VAL A 440 -27.29 23.36 26.46
N CYS A 441 -26.03 23.50 26.09
CA CYS A 441 -25.50 24.68 25.42
C CYS A 441 -24.99 24.31 24.03
N ALA A 442 -25.22 25.16 23.04
CA ALA A 442 -24.68 24.98 21.70
C ALA A 442 -24.33 26.32 21.08
N ASP A 443 -23.25 26.31 20.30
CA ASP A 443 -22.90 27.33 19.33
C ASP A 443 -22.55 26.69 17.98
N PHE A 444 -22.43 27.50 16.95
CA PHE A 444 -22.12 27.01 15.61
C PHE A 444 -21.15 27.92 14.87
N GLU A 445 -20.34 27.29 14.02
CA GLU A 445 -19.40 27.93 13.12
C GLU A 445 -19.53 27.33 11.71
N GLY A 446 -19.16 28.11 10.70
CA GLY A 446 -19.14 27.66 9.32
C GLY A 446 -19.05 28.83 8.35
N GLN A 447 -18.53 28.54 7.16
CA GLN A 447 -18.36 29.50 6.09
C GLN A 447 -19.60 29.51 5.20
N SER A 448 -20.05 30.71 4.81
CA SER A 448 -21.12 30.90 3.81
C SER A 448 -22.44 30.21 4.13
N ILE A 449 -22.75 30.18 5.43
CA ILE A 449 -24.00 29.72 6.01
C ILE A 449 -24.89 30.92 6.42
N SER A 450 -26.19 30.65 6.55
CA SER A 450 -27.19 31.61 7.06
C SER A 450 -26.82 32.14 8.44
N ASP A 451 -27.20 33.38 8.75
CA ASP A 451 -27.02 33.99 10.08
C ASP A 451 -27.88 33.32 11.17
N GLU A 452 -28.90 32.57 10.76
CA GLU A 452 -29.78 31.81 11.65
C GLU A 452 -29.81 30.33 11.22
N ILE A 453 -29.63 29.42 12.19
CA ILE A 453 -29.71 27.97 12.01
C ILE A 453 -30.62 27.37 13.08
N VAL A 454 -31.41 26.38 12.68
CA VAL A 454 -32.30 25.62 13.56
C VAL A 454 -31.81 24.18 13.69
N LEU A 455 -31.58 23.73 14.93
CA LEU A 455 -31.27 22.34 15.26
C LEU A 455 -32.49 21.62 15.82
N LYS A 456 -32.87 20.51 15.20
CA LYS A 456 -33.81 19.52 15.76
C LYS A 456 -33.07 18.66 16.76
N SER A 457 -33.48 18.72 18.02
CA SER A 457 -32.76 18.13 19.13
C SER A 457 -33.63 17.16 19.94
N GLU A 458 -33.00 16.11 20.47
CA GLU A 458 -33.60 15.10 21.33
C GLU A 458 -32.72 14.90 22.57
N LEU A 459 -33.33 15.02 23.75
CA LEU A 459 -32.67 14.71 25.03
C LEU A 459 -33.32 13.48 25.66
N GLN A 460 -32.53 12.44 25.90
CA GLN A 460 -32.94 11.16 26.47
C GLN A 460 -32.31 10.94 27.85
N LEU A 461 -33.13 10.59 28.82
CA LEU A 461 -32.74 10.30 30.19
C LEU A 461 -32.62 8.79 30.42
N ASP A 462 -31.59 8.39 31.16
CA ASP A 462 -31.31 7.00 31.55
C ASP A 462 -31.24 6.07 30.33
N SER A 463 -30.55 6.50 29.27
CA SER A 463 -30.58 5.89 27.93
C SER A 463 -29.97 4.48 27.87
N LEU A 464 -28.98 4.17 28.70
CA LEU A 464 -28.35 2.84 28.80
C LEU A 464 -29.27 1.76 29.41
N LYS A 465 -30.38 2.13 30.05
CA LYS A 465 -31.36 1.15 30.54
C LYS A 465 -32.10 0.50 29.37
N GLN A 466 -32.09 -0.84 29.37
CA GLN A 466 -32.76 -1.69 28.39
C GLN A 466 -34.21 -1.24 28.11
N LYS A 467 -34.65 -1.40 26.85
CA LYS A 467 -36.04 -1.08 26.45
C LYS A 467 -37.01 -1.93 27.28
N GLY A 468 -37.79 -1.28 28.15
CA GLY A 468 -38.74 -1.94 29.07
C GLY A 468 -38.29 -1.97 30.54
N ALA A 469 -37.03 -1.65 30.85
CA ALA A 469 -36.59 -1.43 32.22
C ALA A 469 -37.12 -0.09 32.76
N VAL A 470 -37.31 -0.01 34.08
CA VAL A 470 -37.78 1.23 34.74
C VAL A 470 -36.72 2.32 34.56
N LYS A 471 -37.09 3.39 33.86
CA LYS A 471 -36.27 4.62 33.78
C LYS A 471 -36.35 5.32 35.13
N ARG A 472 -35.19 5.62 35.72
CA ARG A 472 -35.07 6.15 37.09
C ARG A 472 -35.32 7.65 37.16
N THR A 473 -35.03 8.36 36.08
CA THR A 473 -35.19 9.82 35.99
C THR A 473 -36.19 10.20 34.92
N LEU A 474 -36.94 11.27 35.19
CA LEU A 474 -37.95 11.83 34.28
C LEU A 474 -37.84 13.35 34.24
N PHE A 475 -38.21 13.95 33.11
CA PHE A 475 -38.35 15.39 33.02
C PHE A 475 -39.48 15.89 33.92
N PHE A 476 -39.22 16.97 34.66
CA PHE A 476 -40.16 17.52 35.64
C PHE A 476 -41.46 18.02 35.00
N ASP A 477 -41.40 18.72 33.87
CA ASP A 477 -42.58 19.28 33.22
C ASP A 477 -43.36 18.21 32.41
N TYR A 478 -42.65 17.35 31.69
CA TYR A 478 -43.24 16.42 30.72
C TYR A 478 -43.55 15.04 31.31
N HIS A 479 -42.95 14.67 32.45
CA HIS A 479 -43.07 13.36 33.10
C HIS A 479 -42.68 12.18 32.17
N GLN A 480 -41.78 12.44 31.22
CA GLN A 480 -41.26 11.46 30.25
C GLN A 480 -39.74 11.33 30.38
N SER A 481 -39.19 10.25 29.83
CA SER A 481 -37.74 10.00 29.79
C SER A 481 -37.06 10.49 28.52
N HIS A 482 -37.82 11.09 27.58
CA HIS A 482 -37.27 11.73 26.38
C HIS A 482 -38.04 13.03 26.10
N HIS A 483 -37.39 13.98 25.45
CA HIS A 483 -37.99 15.24 25.03
C HIS A 483 -37.40 15.71 23.71
N TYR A 484 -38.26 16.15 22.78
CA TYR A 484 -37.87 16.74 21.50
C TYR A 484 -38.10 18.25 21.53
N PHE A 485 -37.10 19.01 21.09
CA PHE A 485 -37.14 20.47 21.05
C PHE A 485 -36.29 21.00 19.90
N SER A 486 -36.47 22.28 19.55
CA SER A 486 -35.67 22.95 18.53
C SER A 486 -34.84 24.06 19.17
N ILE A 487 -33.57 24.14 18.80
CA ILE A 487 -32.67 25.21 19.20
C ILE A 487 -32.50 26.15 18.01
N VAL A 488 -32.88 27.42 18.19
CA VAL A 488 -32.68 28.48 17.20
C VAL A 488 -31.45 29.27 17.61
N MET A 489 -30.41 29.23 16.77
CA MET A 489 -29.13 29.88 17.03
C MET A 489 -28.88 31.00 16.03
N GLU A 490 -28.43 32.14 16.54
CA GLU A 490 -28.05 33.31 15.74
C GLU A 490 -26.52 33.48 15.79
N ARG A 491 -25.88 33.71 14.64
CA ARG A 491 -24.42 33.82 14.52
C ARG A 491 -23.79 34.91 15.40
N GLN A 492 -24.56 35.94 15.78
CA GLN A 492 -24.09 37.04 16.63
C GLN A 492 -24.04 36.69 18.13
N LYS A 493 -24.68 35.59 18.56
CA LYS A 493 -24.66 35.13 19.96
C LYS A 493 -23.65 34.00 20.11
N GLN A 494 -22.66 34.18 20.99
CA GLN A 494 -21.56 33.23 21.19
C GLN A 494 -21.98 31.87 21.77
N LEU A 495 -23.08 31.77 22.54
CA LEU A 495 -23.52 30.51 23.13
C LEU A 495 -25.02 30.56 23.45
N HIS A 496 -25.80 29.60 22.95
CA HIS A 496 -27.22 29.45 23.29
C HIS A 496 -27.42 28.29 24.27
N CYS A 497 -28.03 28.53 25.42
CA CYS A 497 -28.26 27.50 26.45
C CYS A 497 -29.73 27.34 26.81
N GLN A 498 -30.16 26.10 27.03
CA GLN A 498 -31.49 25.73 27.49
C GLN A 498 -31.41 24.77 28.67
N ASP A 499 -32.19 25.06 29.71
CA ASP A 499 -32.19 24.32 30.97
C ASP A 499 -33.42 23.41 31.07
N PHE A 500 -33.19 22.17 31.48
CA PHE A 500 -34.23 21.16 31.72
C PHE A 500 -34.14 20.66 33.17
N LEU A 501 -35.24 20.74 33.90
CA LEU A 501 -35.33 20.20 35.25
C LEU A 501 -35.69 18.71 35.20
N VAL A 502 -34.88 17.87 35.85
CA VAL A 502 -35.02 16.42 35.88
C VAL A 502 -35.14 15.95 37.33
N TYR A 503 -36.03 15.00 37.59
CA TYR A 503 -36.20 14.41 38.92
C TYR A 503 -35.94 12.91 38.93
N LEU A 504 -35.45 12.42 40.07
CA LEU A 504 -35.28 11.00 40.37
C LEU A 504 -36.59 10.46 40.95
N ARG A 505 -37.03 9.30 40.46
CA ARG A 505 -38.22 8.59 40.95
C ARG A 505 -38.04 8.13 42.39
N ASP A 506 -39.10 7.65 43.02
CA ASP A 506 -39.01 7.16 44.39
C ASP A 506 -38.16 5.87 44.46
N GLU A 507 -37.43 5.68 45.57
CA GLU A 507 -36.55 4.52 45.75
C GLU A 507 -37.29 3.17 45.71
N THR A 508 -38.60 3.17 45.97
CA THR A 508 -39.42 1.96 45.86
C THR A 508 -39.67 1.53 44.40
N GLU A 509 -39.47 2.44 43.44
CA GLU A 509 -39.78 2.20 42.03
C GLU A 509 -38.61 1.57 41.26
N PHE A 510 -37.37 1.67 41.78
CA PHE A 510 -36.19 1.12 41.14
C PHE A 510 -35.21 0.52 42.15
N ARG A 511 -34.60 -0.62 41.82
CA ARG A 511 -33.62 -1.30 42.69
C ARG A 511 -32.18 -0.91 42.41
N ASP A 512 -31.92 -0.42 41.21
CA ASP A 512 -30.58 -0.19 40.71
C ASP A 512 -30.10 1.23 41.07
N LYS A 513 -29.29 1.30 42.13
CA LYS A 513 -28.66 2.53 42.61
C LYS A 513 -27.18 2.66 42.19
N LEU A 514 -26.60 1.61 41.61
CA LEU A 514 -25.16 1.55 41.29
C LEU A 514 -24.84 1.96 39.85
N SER A 515 -25.73 1.67 38.91
CA SER A 515 -25.49 2.04 37.51
C SER A 515 -25.59 3.56 37.29
N PRO A 516 -24.74 4.15 36.42
CA PRO A 516 -24.86 5.57 36.07
C PRO A 516 -26.20 5.87 35.38
N ILE A 517 -26.74 7.06 35.61
CA ILE A 517 -27.87 7.63 34.86
C ILE A 517 -27.30 8.33 33.64
N ASN A 518 -27.30 7.65 32.50
CA ASN A 518 -26.76 8.19 31.25
C ASN A 518 -27.78 9.13 30.57
N ILE A 519 -27.38 10.36 30.30
CA ILE A 519 -28.17 11.40 29.64
C ILE A 519 -27.57 11.58 28.26
N ASN A 520 -28.36 11.32 27.22
CA ASN A 520 -27.92 11.36 25.83
C ASN A 520 -28.63 12.49 25.09
N PHE A 521 -27.87 13.37 24.48
CA PHE A 521 -28.32 14.50 23.67
C PHE A 521 -27.97 14.23 22.21
N ASN A 522 -28.97 14.17 21.34
CA ASN A 522 -28.80 14.00 19.90
C ASN A 522 -29.32 15.26 19.18
N TYR A 523 -28.65 15.68 18.11
CA TYR A 523 -29.10 16.82 17.31
C TYR A 523 -28.92 16.59 15.81
N SER A 524 -29.74 17.28 15.01
CA SER A 524 -29.65 17.33 13.56
C SER A 524 -30.06 18.71 13.02
N LEU A 525 -29.61 19.07 11.83
CA LEU A 525 -30.04 20.31 11.18
C LEU A 525 -31.49 20.21 10.70
N ASP A 526 -32.26 21.28 10.86
CA ASP A 526 -33.58 21.39 10.24
C ASP A 526 -33.44 21.82 8.78
N GLU A 527 -33.62 20.88 7.86
CA GLU A 527 -33.55 21.18 6.42
C GLU A 527 -34.76 21.96 5.88
N SER A 528 -35.85 22.07 6.65
CA SER A 528 -37.08 22.72 6.18
C SER A 528 -37.00 24.25 6.17
N SER A 529 -36.02 24.85 6.85
CA SER A 529 -35.80 26.30 6.86
C SER A 529 -35.11 26.84 5.61
N PHE A 530 -34.60 25.97 4.74
CA PHE A 530 -33.87 26.35 3.52
C PHE A 530 -34.79 26.19 2.30
N GLU A 531 -35.66 27.19 2.05
CA GLU A 531 -36.74 27.14 1.05
C GLU A 531 -36.29 27.36 -0.41
N ASP A 532 -35.04 27.75 -0.69
CA ASP A 532 -34.66 28.15 -2.05
C ASP A 532 -34.25 26.98 -2.95
N SER A 533 -34.80 26.95 -4.17
CA SER A 533 -34.68 25.79 -5.07
C SER A 533 -33.27 25.61 -5.66
N LEU A 534 -32.52 26.71 -5.81
CA LEU A 534 -31.19 26.76 -6.41
C LEU A 534 -30.04 26.58 -5.40
N THR A 535 -30.27 26.90 -4.13
CA THR A 535 -29.26 26.77 -3.08
C THR A 535 -29.10 25.33 -2.63
N VAL A 536 -27.85 24.96 -2.38
CA VAL A 536 -27.47 23.68 -1.82
C VAL A 536 -27.71 23.73 -0.32
N LYS A 537 -28.28 22.67 0.27
CA LYS A 537 -28.58 22.63 1.70
C LYS A 537 -27.28 22.41 2.50
N PRO A 538 -27.08 23.09 3.64
CA PRO A 538 -25.92 22.85 4.49
C PRO A 538 -25.93 21.43 5.08
N ILE A 539 -24.77 20.99 5.56
CA ILE A 539 -24.59 19.69 6.22
C ILE A 539 -23.80 19.86 7.52
N LEU A 540 -24.07 19.00 8.51
CA LEU A 540 -23.25 18.96 9.72
C LEU A 540 -21.86 18.42 9.40
N ASN A 541 -20.84 18.92 10.11
CA ASN A 541 -19.48 18.42 10.01
C ASN A 541 -19.43 16.92 10.29
N TYR A 542 -18.98 16.15 9.29
CA TYR A 542 -18.90 14.70 9.31
C TYR A 542 -17.99 14.15 10.42
N TYR A 543 -16.92 14.88 10.77
CA TYR A 543 -15.94 14.45 11.76
C TYR A 543 -16.41 14.68 13.20
N GLN A 544 -17.45 15.51 13.40
CA GLN A 544 -18.05 15.72 14.72
C GLN A 544 -19.23 14.78 14.95
N LYS A 545 -19.28 14.19 16.15
CA LYS A 545 -20.44 13.39 16.55
C LYS A 545 -21.63 14.29 16.77
N ASN A 546 -22.76 13.95 16.16
CA ASN A 546 -24.05 14.60 16.36
C ASN A 546 -24.78 14.14 17.65
N SER A 547 -24.05 13.53 18.58
CA SER A 547 -24.58 13.07 19.86
C SER A 547 -23.54 13.22 20.98
N LEU A 548 -24.00 13.65 22.14
CA LEU A 548 -23.23 13.79 23.37
C LEU A 548 -23.90 13.02 24.49
N ALA A 549 -23.10 12.40 25.36
CA ALA A 549 -23.61 11.71 26.53
C ALA A 549 -22.85 12.13 27.78
N GLU A 550 -23.60 12.39 28.85
CA GLU A 550 -23.07 12.68 30.19
C GLU A 550 -23.73 11.77 31.22
N GLN A 551 -23.07 11.55 32.35
CA GLN A 551 -23.52 10.59 33.36
C GLN A 551 -23.75 11.27 34.71
N ALA A 552 -24.92 11.00 35.31
CA ALA A 552 -25.25 11.36 36.68
C ALA A 552 -25.22 10.12 37.59
N TYR A 553 -24.90 10.32 38.86
CA TYR A 553 -24.72 9.25 39.84
C TYR A 553 -25.71 9.36 40.99
N ILE A 554 -26.09 8.20 41.55
CA ILE A 554 -26.85 8.15 42.79
C ILE A 554 -25.83 7.93 43.91
N LEU A 555 -25.89 8.77 44.95
CA LEU A 555 -25.00 8.66 46.10
C LEU A 555 -25.25 7.32 46.84
N VAL A 556 -24.21 6.50 47.03
CA VAL A 556 -24.27 5.19 47.74
C VAL A 556 -23.00 4.99 48.59
N ASP A 557 -23.15 4.56 49.85
CA ASP A 557 -22.06 4.10 50.75
C ASP A 557 -20.89 5.09 51.03
N CYS A 558 -21.16 6.39 51.21
CA CYS A 558 -20.14 7.42 51.54
C CYS A 558 -20.12 7.85 53.04
N GLY A 559 -20.30 6.93 53.99
CA GLY A 559 -20.25 7.25 55.42
C GLY A 559 -21.39 8.15 55.93
N GLU A 560 -21.27 8.68 57.16
CA GLU A 560 -22.27 9.56 57.78
C GLU A 560 -22.16 11.03 57.31
N ASP A 561 -21.02 11.42 56.76
CA ASP A 561 -20.73 12.75 56.25
C ASP A 561 -21.07 12.93 54.76
N ASN A 562 -21.55 11.86 54.11
CA ASN A 562 -21.96 11.82 52.69
C ASN A 562 -20.84 12.22 51.72
N LEU A 563 -19.57 12.05 52.11
CA LEU A 563 -18.40 12.51 51.35
C LEU A 563 -17.40 11.38 51.14
N CYS A 564 -17.41 10.75 49.97
CA CYS A 564 -16.48 9.68 49.64
C CYS A 564 -15.04 10.19 49.45
N ILE A 565 -14.11 9.75 50.32
CA ILE A 565 -12.67 10.06 50.26
C ILE A 565 -11.87 8.78 49.88
N PRO A 566 -11.40 8.66 48.63
CA PRO A 566 -10.59 7.52 48.21
C PRO A 566 -9.11 7.65 48.60
N ASP A 567 -8.39 6.52 48.63
CA ASP A 567 -6.93 6.44 48.79
C ASP A 567 -6.35 5.53 47.69
N LEU A 568 -6.09 6.15 46.53
CA LEU A 568 -5.69 5.46 45.31
C LEU A 568 -4.17 5.28 45.27
N GLN A 569 -3.70 4.03 45.15
CA GLN A 569 -2.29 3.67 45.01
C GLN A 569 -2.05 2.89 43.71
N LEU A 570 -0.90 3.13 43.09
CA LEU A 570 -0.52 2.53 41.81
C LEU A 570 0.92 2.01 41.83
N SER A 571 1.11 0.80 41.30
CA SER A 571 2.43 0.23 41.02
C SER A 571 2.40 -0.50 39.67
N ALA A 572 3.51 -0.50 38.95
CA ALA A 572 3.61 -1.15 37.64
C ALA A 572 5.03 -1.65 37.37
N VAL A 573 5.17 -2.72 36.57
CA VAL A 573 6.45 -3.33 36.16
C VAL A 573 6.33 -3.85 34.73
N PRO A 574 7.33 -3.65 33.85
CA PRO A 574 7.36 -4.27 32.54
C PRO A 574 7.74 -5.76 32.63
N ASP A 575 7.29 -6.57 31.68
CA ASP A 575 7.68 -7.98 31.55
C ASP A 575 9.10 -8.18 30.98
N THR A 576 9.61 -7.16 30.31
CA THR A 576 10.87 -7.14 29.58
C THR A 576 11.75 -5.99 30.06
N ASP A 577 13.02 -6.28 30.33
CA ASP A 577 13.97 -5.29 30.84
C ASP A 577 14.66 -4.47 29.71
N GLN A 578 14.65 -5.00 28.48
CA GLN A 578 15.35 -4.41 27.33
C GLN A 578 14.59 -4.63 26.03
N LEU A 579 14.66 -3.64 25.14
CA LEU A 579 14.16 -3.69 23.76
C LEU A 579 15.31 -3.87 22.77
N ILE A 580 15.09 -4.66 21.72
CA ILE A 580 16.12 -4.96 20.71
C ILE A 580 15.77 -4.27 19.39
N ILE A 581 16.68 -3.42 18.90
CA ILE A 581 16.48 -2.69 17.63
C ILE A 581 16.40 -3.67 16.44
N GLY A 582 15.37 -3.53 15.61
CA GLY A 582 15.16 -4.35 14.40
C GLY A 582 14.41 -5.67 14.64
N GLU A 583 13.95 -5.90 15.88
CA GLU A 583 13.01 -6.96 16.24
C GLU A 583 11.61 -6.37 16.50
N GLU A 584 10.57 -7.18 16.33
CA GLU A 584 9.21 -6.82 16.73
C GLU A 584 9.10 -6.98 18.26
N ASN A 585 9.17 -5.85 18.98
CA ASN A 585 9.16 -5.88 20.44
C ASN A 585 7.72 -5.73 20.94
N CYS A 586 7.22 -6.77 21.62
CA CYS A 586 5.95 -6.74 22.34
C CYS A 586 6.22 -6.63 23.84
N VAL A 587 5.77 -5.53 24.46
CA VAL A 587 5.95 -5.24 25.88
C VAL A 587 4.62 -5.39 26.61
N MET A 588 4.62 -6.10 27.74
CA MET A 588 3.47 -6.15 28.65
C MET A 588 3.78 -5.36 29.92
N LEU A 589 2.94 -4.38 30.24
CA LEU A 589 2.97 -3.69 31.53
C LEU A 589 2.04 -4.41 32.51
N ILE A 590 2.59 -4.93 33.61
CA ILE A 590 1.84 -5.52 34.71
C ILE A 590 1.57 -4.41 35.73
N ILE A 591 0.30 -4.05 35.91
CA ILE A 591 -0.12 -2.88 36.67
C ILE A 591 -1.01 -3.34 37.83
N ASN A 592 -0.73 -2.86 39.04
CA ASN A 592 -1.47 -3.20 40.25
C ASN A 592 -2.10 -1.95 40.89
N PRO A 593 -3.33 -1.58 40.48
CA PRO A 593 -4.12 -0.54 41.13
C PRO A 593 -4.70 -1.01 42.47
N ARG A 594 -4.72 -0.10 43.45
CA ARG A 594 -5.24 -0.34 44.79
C ARG A 594 -6.03 0.86 45.31
N ASN A 595 -7.13 0.62 46.02
CA ASN A 595 -7.88 1.65 46.74
C ASN A 595 -8.01 1.26 48.22
N ASP A 596 -7.29 1.96 49.10
CA ASP A 596 -7.28 1.72 50.55
C ASP A 596 -8.26 2.62 51.31
N GLY A 597 -8.96 3.53 50.62
CA GLY A 597 -9.94 4.46 51.18
C GLY A 597 -11.37 4.05 50.87
N GLU A 598 -12.26 5.03 50.71
CA GLU A 598 -13.67 4.83 50.35
C GLU A 598 -13.88 4.71 48.83
N GLY A 599 -15.12 4.60 48.36
CA GLY A 599 -15.44 4.45 46.95
C GLY A 599 -14.91 5.59 46.07
N ALA A 600 -14.10 5.25 45.06
CA ALA A 600 -13.65 6.20 44.04
C ALA A 600 -14.60 6.14 42.82
N TYR A 601 -15.33 7.22 42.55
CA TYR A 601 -16.24 7.30 41.40
C TYR A 601 -15.46 7.57 40.12
N GLU A 602 -15.90 6.95 39.01
CA GLU A 602 -15.23 7.03 37.70
C GLU A 602 -13.70 6.81 37.80
N ALA A 603 -13.29 5.79 38.54
CA ALA A 603 -11.88 5.49 38.69
C ALA A 603 -11.33 4.97 37.36
N GLU A 604 -10.44 5.74 36.75
CA GLU A 604 -9.79 5.46 35.48
C GLU A 604 -8.26 5.39 35.65
N LEU A 605 -7.63 4.43 35.00
CA LEU A 605 -6.17 4.36 34.86
C LEU A 605 -5.77 5.05 33.55
N HIS A 606 -4.93 6.08 33.67
CA HIS A 606 -4.40 6.86 32.54
C HIS A 606 -2.95 6.46 32.30
N ILE A 607 -2.65 6.02 31.07
CA ILE A 607 -1.30 5.59 30.65
C ILE A 607 -0.91 6.46 29.47
N LYS A 608 0.07 7.34 29.65
CA LYS A 608 0.66 8.09 28.54
C LYS A 608 1.68 7.20 27.84
N ILE A 609 1.50 7.04 26.53
CA ILE A 609 2.36 6.18 25.71
C ILE A 609 3.40 7.02 24.96
N PRO A 610 4.65 6.55 24.85
CA PRO A 610 5.67 7.21 24.04
C PRO A 610 5.36 7.07 22.54
N PRO A 611 5.88 7.97 21.68
CA PRO A 611 5.56 7.97 20.25
C PRO A 611 5.96 6.69 19.50
N GLU A 612 6.92 5.93 20.04
CA GLU A 612 7.41 4.67 19.47
C GLU A 612 6.56 3.44 19.84
N ALA A 613 5.55 3.59 20.71
CA ALA A 613 4.74 2.48 21.22
C ALA A 613 3.26 2.61 20.83
N ASP A 614 2.70 1.50 20.35
CA ASP A 614 1.29 1.37 19.99
C ASP A 614 0.56 0.42 20.93
N TYR A 615 -0.66 0.80 21.33
CA TYR A 615 -1.51 -0.01 22.18
C TYR A 615 -2.09 -1.22 21.40
N THR A 616 -1.80 -2.43 21.86
CA THR A 616 -2.27 -3.67 21.21
C THR A 616 -3.54 -4.22 21.87
N GLY A 617 -3.65 -4.09 23.19
CA GLY A 617 -4.81 -4.58 23.92
C GLY A 617 -4.52 -5.06 25.34
N VAL A 618 -5.57 -5.38 26.08
CA VAL A 618 -5.48 -5.99 27.42
C VAL A 618 -5.15 -7.48 27.31
N GLU A 619 -4.37 -8.00 28.26
CA GLU A 619 -4.06 -9.43 28.39
C GLU A 619 -5.28 -10.20 28.89
N ARG A 620 -5.69 -11.23 28.15
CA ARG A 620 -6.92 -12.02 28.42
C ARG A 620 -6.65 -13.48 28.78
N ASN A 621 -5.47 -14.00 28.46
CA ASN A 621 -5.16 -15.41 28.61
C ASN A 621 -4.72 -15.77 30.04
N ASN A 622 -4.17 -14.80 30.77
CA ASN A 622 -3.71 -15.01 32.14
C ASN A 622 -4.85 -14.82 33.15
N LYS A 623 -5.33 -15.91 33.75
CA LYS A 623 -6.40 -15.89 34.77
C LYS A 623 -6.06 -15.14 36.05
N ALA A 624 -4.77 -14.87 36.31
CA ALA A 624 -4.34 -14.07 37.47
C ALA A 624 -4.52 -12.55 37.24
N LEU A 625 -4.71 -12.12 36.00
CA LEU A 625 -4.88 -10.71 35.63
C LEU A 625 -6.36 -10.42 35.37
N ARG A 626 -6.84 -9.31 35.91
CA ARG A 626 -8.19 -8.81 35.67
C ARG A 626 -8.24 -8.17 34.28
N VAL A 627 -9.21 -8.57 33.47
CA VAL A 627 -9.47 -7.93 32.18
C VAL A 627 -10.22 -6.62 32.41
N LEU A 628 -9.67 -5.52 31.93
CA LEU A 628 -10.26 -4.19 31.98
C LEU A 628 -10.87 -3.79 30.63
N SER A 629 -11.78 -2.83 30.67
CA SER A 629 -12.22 -2.08 29.49
C SER A 629 -11.26 -0.91 29.30
N CYS A 630 -10.63 -0.80 28.14
CA CYS A 630 -9.62 0.21 27.86
C CYS A 630 -9.81 0.78 26.47
N ASP A 631 -9.78 2.11 26.39
CA ASP A 631 -9.90 2.87 25.15
C ASP A 631 -8.65 3.73 24.92
N TYR A 632 -8.30 3.90 23.66
CA TYR A 632 -7.25 4.81 23.23
C TYR A 632 -7.84 6.21 23.04
N LYS A 633 -7.20 7.23 23.63
CA LYS A 633 -7.57 8.64 23.52
C LYS A 633 -6.34 9.47 23.13
N MET A 634 -6.56 10.57 22.43
CA MET A 634 -5.53 11.55 22.09
C MET A 634 -6.00 12.91 22.59
N GLU A 635 -5.28 13.49 23.55
CA GLU A 635 -5.63 14.76 24.19
C GLU A 635 -4.42 15.71 24.07
N ASN A 636 -4.60 16.86 23.43
CA ASN A 636 -3.54 17.86 23.20
C ASN A 636 -2.23 17.25 22.64
N GLU A 637 -2.34 16.42 21.59
CA GLU A 637 -1.23 15.67 20.96
C GLU A 637 -0.59 14.57 21.82
N THR A 638 -0.96 14.44 23.10
CA THR A 638 -0.50 13.35 23.95
C THR A 638 -1.34 12.10 23.74
N ARG A 639 -0.68 11.01 23.35
CA ARG A 639 -1.30 9.69 23.17
C ARG A 639 -1.48 9.02 24.53
N MET A 640 -2.69 8.57 24.83
CA MET A 640 -3.00 7.97 26.12
C MET A 640 -3.97 6.78 26.00
N VAL A 641 -3.77 5.78 26.85
CA VAL A 641 -4.71 4.67 27.05
C VAL A 641 -5.44 4.90 28.37
N VAL A 642 -6.76 4.88 28.33
CA VAL A 642 -7.63 5.07 29.49
C VAL A 642 -8.37 3.78 29.77
N CYS A 643 -8.23 3.24 30.98
CA CYS A 643 -8.85 1.99 31.39
C CYS A 643 -9.78 2.15 32.59
N ASP A 644 -10.97 1.56 32.53
CA ASP A 644 -11.95 1.60 33.61
C ASP A 644 -11.54 0.67 34.77
N LEU A 645 -11.36 1.22 35.97
CA LEU A 645 -11.06 0.45 37.19
C LEU A 645 -12.32 0.11 37.99
N GLY A 646 -13.40 0.86 37.79
CA GLY A 646 -14.72 0.61 38.39
C GLY A 646 -15.45 1.90 38.75
N ASN A 647 -16.78 1.79 38.88
CA ASN A 647 -17.62 2.93 39.22
C ASN A 647 -18.70 2.55 40.27
N PRO A 648 -18.45 2.78 41.57
CA PRO A 648 -17.16 3.18 42.13
C PRO A 648 -16.14 2.04 42.16
N MET A 649 -14.85 2.36 42.14
CA MET A 649 -13.80 1.44 42.60
C MET A 649 -13.94 1.31 44.13
N VAL A 650 -14.49 0.17 44.55
CA VAL A 650 -14.85 -0.11 45.94
C VAL A 650 -13.67 -0.03 46.90
N ALA A 651 -13.97 0.26 48.17
CA ALA A 651 -13.00 0.25 49.26
C ALA A 651 -12.29 -1.11 49.38
N GLY A 652 -10.97 -1.10 49.53
CA GLY A 652 -10.14 -2.30 49.63
C GLY A 652 -9.88 -3.03 48.31
N ALA A 653 -10.27 -2.46 47.16
CA ALA A 653 -9.99 -3.05 45.86
C ALA A 653 -8.48 -3.17 45.61
N ASN A 654 -7.99 -4.37 45.33
CA ASN A 654 -6.59 -4.65 45.00
C ASN A 654 -6.53 -5.81 43.99
N PHE A 655 -6.06 -5.53 42.78
CA PHE A 655 -5.95 -6.52 41.71
C PHE A 655 -4.87 -6.10 40.72
N SER A 656 -4.34 -7.06 39.95
CA SER A 656 -3.37 -6.78 38.88
C SER A 656 -4.02 -6.93 37.49
N THR A 657 -3.56 -6.13 36.54
CA THR A 657 -3.97 -6.15 35.12
C THR A 657 -2.73 -6.14 34.23
N GLY A 658 -2.84 -6.68 33.01
CA GLY A 658 -1.76 -6.68 32.02
C GLY A 658 -2.19 -5.94 30.77
N ILE A 659 -1.39 -4.96 30.33
CA ILE A 659 -1.67 -4.16 29.13
C ILE A 659 -0.50 -4.32 28.17
N ARG A 660 -0.79 -4.66 26.92
CA ARG A 660 0.22 -4.97 25.90
C ARG A 660 0.40 -3.83 24.92
N PHE A 661 1.66 -3.57 24.60
CA PHE A 661 2.12 -2.56 23.65
C PHE A 661 3.06 -3.20 22.64
N SER A 662 2.98 -2.75 21.40
CA SER A 662 3.94 -3.06 20.34
C SER A 662 4.84 -1.84 20.19
N VAL A 663 6.15 -2.02 20.34
CA VAL A 663 7.12 -0.92 20.21
C VAL A 663 7.87 -1.09 18.89
N GLN A 664 7.73 -0.11 18.00
CA GLN A 664 8.31 -0.13 16.66
C GLN A 664 9.04 1.19 16.36
N HIS A 665 9.99 1.16 15.43
CA HIS A 665 10.63 2.37 14.87
C HIS A 665 11.32 3.31 15.90
N PHE A 666 12.06 2.76 16.86
CA PHE A 666 12.82 3.51 17.89
C PHE A 666 14.32 3.66 17.57
N GLU A 667 14.67 3.68 16.28
CA GLU A 667 16.08 3.66 15.81
C GLU A 667 16.83 4.97 16.11
N ASN A 668 16.09 6.08 16.22
CA ASN A 668 16.60 7.43 16.51
C ASN A 668 16.43 7.86 17.97
N SER A 669 15.67 7.07 18.76
CA SER A 669 15.34 7.36 20.15
C SER A 669 16.58 7.32 21.05
N ASP A 670 16.45 7.87 22.26
CA ASP A 670 17.51 7.84 23.27
C ASP A 670 17.72 6.41 23.84
N PHE A 671 18.53 6.28 24.89
CA PHE A 671 18.90 4.98 25.47
C PHE A 671 17.73 4.20 26.12
N SER A 672 16.56 4.81 26.29
CA SER A 672 15.39 4.19 26.94
C SER A 672 14.07 4.85 26.51
N ILE A 673 12.98 4.09 26.52
CA ILE A 673 11.60 4.61 26.41
C ILE A 673 10.96 4.76 27.79
N ASN A 674 9.99 5.67 27.92
CA ASN A 674 9.31 5.95 29.19
C ASN A 674 7.78 5.83 29.06
N PHE A 675 7.14 5.11 30.00
CA PHE A 675 5.68 5.11 30.18
C PHE A 675 5.33 5.83 31.48
N GLU A 676 4.32 6.71 31.44
CA GLU A 676 3.83 7.44 32.61
C GLU A 676 2.40 7.00 32.93
N LEU A 677 2.16 6.56 34.17
CA LEU A 677 0.88 6.00 34.61
C LEU A 677 0.34 6.71 35.85
N GLN A 678 -0.97 6.98 35.87
CA GLN A 678 -1.68 7.58 37.02
C GLN A 678 -3.15 7.15 37.07
N ILE A 679 -3.72 6.96 38.27
CA ILE A 679 -5.16 6.77 38.45
C ILE A 679 -5.83 8.12 38.72
N LYS A 680 -6.98 8.38 38.10
CA LYS A 680 -7.83 9.55 38.36
C LYS A 680 -9.27 9.11 38.67
N SER A 681 -9.98 9.94 39.44
CA SER A 681 -11.38 9.75 39.83
C SER A 681 -12.09 11.11 39.89
N SER A 682 -13.43 11.12 39.86
CA SER A 682 -14.23 12.36 39.93
C SER A 682 -14.56 12.82 41.35
N ASN A 683 -13.98 12.19 42.37
CA ASN A 683 -14.13 12.61 43.77
C ASN A 683 -13.55 14.02 44.01
N LYS A 684 -14.19 14.81 44.89
CA LYS A 684 -13.71 16.17 45.22
C LYS A 684 -12.43 16.20 46.05
N ILE A 685 -12.20 15.17 46.84
CA ILE A 685 -11.05 15.05 47.75
C ILE A 685 -10.22 13.84 47.33
N ASN A 686 -8.90 13.99 47.28
CA ASN A 686 -7.93 12.98 46.86
C ASN A 686 -8.29 12.25 45.54
N PRO A 687 -8.56 12.96 44.44
CA PRO A 687 -9.01 12.34 43.20
C PRO A 687 -7.96 11.46 42.49
N THR A 688 -6.67 11.57 42.83
CA THR A 688 -5.58 11.00 42.04
C THR A 688 -4.60 10.17 42.84
N SER A 689 -3.99 9.16 42.21
CA SER A 689 -2.91 8.35 42.81
C SER A 689 -1.52 8.98 42.67
N ASN A 690 -0.51 8.29 43.22
CA ASN A 690 0.91 8.52 42.88
C ASN A 690 1.18 8.31 41.39
N LEU A 691 2.16 9.06 40.86
CA LEU A 691 2.65 8.94 39.49
C LEU A 691 3.71 7.83 39.39
N VAL A 692 3.61 6.98 38.37
CA VAL A 692 4.58 5.89 38.12
C VAL A 692 5.21 6.09 36.75
N ASN A 693 6.54 6.19 36.70
CA ASN A 693 7.33 6.26 35.48
C ASN A 693 8.09 4.95 35.28
N LEU A 694 7.93 4.31 34.11
CA LEU A 694 8.59 3.05 33.76
C LEU A 694 9.58 3.27 32.62
N HIS A 695 10.85 2.99 32.89
CA HIS A 695 11.91 3.08 31.90
C HIS A 695 12.30 1.70 31.39
N ILE A 696 12.33 1.52 30.07
CA ILE A 696 12.78 0.29 29.41
C ILE A 696 13.98 0.63 28.53
N ASN A 697 15.10 -0.08 28.73
CA ASN A 697 16.36 0.22 28.06
C ASN A 697 16.38 -0.32 26.62
N ILE A 698 17.06 0.39 25.72
CA ILE A 698 17.20 -0.01 24.31
C ILE A 698 18.59 -0.62 24.09
N SER A 699 18.65 -1.71 23.32
CA SER A 699 19.87 -2.44 23.00
C SER A 699 19.95 -2.78 21.50
N ALA A 700 21.17 -2.83 20.96
CA ALA A 700 21.45 -3.21 19.57
C ALA A 700 22.17 -4.56 19.54
N VAL A 701 21.71 -5.49 18.71
CA VAL A 701 22.28 -6.84 18.59
C VAL A 701 22.55 -7.16 17.11
N ALA A 702 23.82 -7.29 16.76
CA ALA A 702 24.26 -7.70 15.43
C ALA A 702 24.74 -9.15 15.44
N GLN A 703 24.31 -9.94 14.44
CA GLN A 703 24.82 -11.29 14.20
C GLN A 703 25.07 -11.44 12.70
N VAL A 704 26.30 -11.77 12.33
CA VAL A 704 26.74 -11.78 10.92
C VAL A 704 27.36 -13.13 10.61
N GLN A 705 26.96 -13.71 9.48
CA GLN A 705 27.50 -14.97 8.98
C GLN A 705 28.20 -14.73 7.64
N ILE A 706 29.39 -15.33 7.48
CA ILE A 706 30.08 -15.39 6.19
C ILE A 706 30.00 -16.81 5.61
N ARG A 707 29.71 -16.88 4.31
CA ARG A 707 29.65 -18.11 3.52
C ARG A 707 30.56 -18.00 2.31
N GLY A 708 31.01 -19.12 1.77
CA GLY A 708 31.71 -19.11 0.50
C GLY A 708 31.78 -20.48 -0.17
N VAL A 709 32.02 -20.47 -1.47
CA VAL A 709 32.05 -21.68 -2.31
C VAL A 709 33.07 -21.51 -3.45
N SER A 710 33.68 -22.64 -3.87
CA SER A 710 34.53 -22.73 -5.07
C SER A 710 33.78 -23.48 -6.17
N HIS A 711 33.71 -22.90 -7.37
CA HIS A 711 33.16 -23.53 -8.56
C HIS A 711 34.23 -23.60 -9.67
N PRO A 712 34.66 -24.82 -10.09
CA PRO A 712 34.35 -26.11 -9.49
C PRO A 712 35.08 -26.31 -8.13
N PRO A 713 34.60 -27.22 -7.26
CA PRO A 713 35.30 -27.55 -6.00
C PRO A 713 36.52 -28.45 -6.22
N THR A 714 36.58 -29.18 -7.33
CA THR A 714 37.68 -30.09 -7.68
C THR A 714 38.00 -30.00 -9.17
N ILE A 715 39.30 -29.95 -9.50
CA ILE A 715 39.83 -29.95 -10.87
C ILE A 715 40.63 -31.23 -11.08
N ILE A 716 40.43 -31.88 -12.22
CA ILE A 716 41.11 -33.12 -12.60
C ILE A 716 42.09 -32.82 -13.73
N LEU A 717 43.36 -33.19 -13.55
CA LEU A 717 44.44 -33.10 -14.54
C LEU A 717 44.87 -34.52 -15.00
N PRO A 718 45.37 -34.70 -16.23
CA PRO A 718 45.57 -33.69 -17.29
C PRO A 718 44.25 -33.29 -17.98
N LEU A 719 44.22 -32.06 -18.51
CA LEU A 719 43.06 -31.53 -19.23
C LEU A 719 42.99 -32.13 -20.65
N HIS A 720 41.79 -32.50 -21.11
CA HIS A 720 41.59 -33.03 -22.45
C HIS A 720 41.73 -31.90 -23.50
N ASN A 721 42.54 -32.11 -24.54
CA ASN A 721 42.78 -31.17 -25.65
C ASN A 721 43.37 -29.81 -25.25
N TRP A 722 44.14 -29.74 -24.16
CA TRP A 722 44.84 -28.53 -23.73
C TRP A 722 46.36 -28.74 -23.85
N GLU A 723 47.05 -27.76 -24.43
CA GLU A 723 48.52 -27.74 -24.56
C GLU A 723 49.08 -26.44 -23.95
N PRO A 724 50.22 -26.50 -23.25
CA PRO A 724 50.83 -25.33 -22.63
C PRO A 724 51.33 -24.35 -23.70
N LYS A 725 51.10 -23.05 -23.47
CA LYS A 725 51.63 -21.94 -24.28
C LYS A 725 52.48 -21.00 -23.42
N ASP A 726 53.61 -20.55 -23.96
CA ASP A 726 54.55 -19.67 -23.24
C ASP A 726 53.96 -18.27 -22.96
N GLU A 727 53.16 -17.73 -23.88
CA GLU A 727 52.46 -16.44 -23.74
C GLU A 727 50.96 -16.59 -24.03
N PRO A 728 50.12 -16.91 -23.03
CA PRO A 728 48.68 -17.05 -23.22
C PRO A 728 48.00 -15.69 -23.40
N THR A 729 47.19 -15.55 -24.45
CA THR A 729 46.44 -14.31 -24.75
C THR A 729 44.94 -14.45 -24.48
N LYS A 730 44.43 -15.69 -24.49
CA LYS A 730 43.03 -16.04 -24.20
C LYS A 730 42.91 -16.78 -22.88
N GLU A 731 41.76 -16.64 -22.20
CA GLU A 731 41.53 -17.29 -20.91
C GLU A 731 41.61 -18.83 -20.93
N GLU A 732 41.23 -19.47 -22.05
CA GLU A 732 41.28 -20.92 -22.23
C GLU A 732 42.72 -21.47 -22.31
N GLU A 733 43.67 -20.64 -22.74
CA GLU A 733 45.08 -21.02 -22.91
C GLU A 733 45.82 -21.11 -21.56
N VAL A 734 45.27 -20.53 -20.50
CA VAL A 734 45.86 -20.55 -19.14
C VAL A 734 45.52 -21.85 -18.40
N GLY A 735 44.26 -22.29 -18.51
CA GLY A 735 43.73 -23.46 -17.81
C GLY A 735 42.26 -23.33 -17.43
N PRO A 736 41.73 -24.20 -16.56
CA PRO A 736 40.33 -24.24 -16.20
C PRO A 736 39.92 -23.03 -15.36
N LEU A 737 38.67 -22.62 -15.53
CA LEU A 737 38.03 -21.56 -14.77
C LEU A 737 37.84 -21.98 -13.30
N VAL A 738 38.17 -21.09 -12.37
CA VAL A 738 37.91 -21.23 -10.94
C VAL A 738 37.26 -19.95 -10.44
N GLU A 739 36.03 -20.07 -9.95
CA GLU A 739 35.28 -18.97 -9.36
C GLU A 739 35.10 -19.20 -7.87
N HIS A 740 35.53 -18.23 -7.06
CA HIS A 740 35.24 -18.22 -5.63
C HIS A 740 34.20 -17.15 -5.34
N ILE A 741 33.13 -17.54 -4.68
CA ILE A 741 32.04 -16.64 -4.28
C ILE A 741 32.04 -16.57 -2.76
N TYR A 742 32.03 -15.35 -2.21
CA TYR A 742 31.89 -15.09 -0.78
C TYR A 742 30.64 -14.28 -0.54
N GLU A 743 29.85 -14.66 0.45
CA GLU A 743 28.63 -13.96 0.84
C GLU A 743 28.71 -13.59 2.32
N LEU A 744 28.51 -12.31 2.63
CA LEU A 744 28.34 -11.79 3.98
C LEU A 744 26.85 -11.53 4.21
N HIS A 745 26.26 -12.17 5.20
CA HIS A 745 24.84 -12.14 5.47
C HIS A 745 24.55 -11.68 6.90
N ASN A 746 23.72 -10.66 7.07
CA ASN A 746 23.27 -10.20 8.38
C ASN A 746 22.05 -11.02 8.83
N ILE A 747 22.27 -11.92 9.79
CA ILE A 747 21.21 -12.75 10.39
C ILE A 747 20.60 -12.10 11.64
N GLY A 748 21.27 -11.09 12.20
CA GLY A 748 20.84 -10.40 13.41
C GLY A 748 19.65 -9.45 13.17
N PRO A 749 18.92 -9.08 14.23
CA PRO A 749 17.79 -8.17 14.12
C PRO A 749 18.23 -6.75 13.72
N SER A 750 19.36 -6.27 14.25
CA SER A 750 19.84 -4.91 14.03
C SER A 750 20.72 -4.77 12.78
N ALA A 751 20.66 -3.60 12.11
CA ALA A 751 21.51 -3.32 10.95
C ALA A 751 22.99 -3.09 11.34
N ILE A 752 23.89 -3.41 10.42
CA ILE A 752 25.34 -3.18 10.57
C ILE A 752 25.83 -2.14 9.56
N ASN A 753 26.91 -1.42 9.88
CA ASN A 753 27.51 -0.44 8.98
C ASN A 753 29.04 -0.48 9.02
N ASN A 754 29.71 -0.10 7.93
CA ASN A 754 31.17 -0.10 7.81
C ASN A 754 31.80 -1.45 8.16
N THR A 755 31.35 -2.54 7.53
CA THR A 755 31.97 -3.85 7.74
C THR A 755 33.15 -4.02 6.79
N VAL A 756 34.30 -4.48 7.29
CA VAL A 756 35.49 -4.71 6.49
C VAL A 756 35.64 -6.20 6.21
N LEU A 757 35.84 -6.57 4.95
CA LEU A 757 36.07 -7.93 4.47
C LEU A 757 37.48 -8.04 3.89
N HIS A 758 38.26 -8.99 4.36
CA HIS A 758 39.61 -9.27 3.87
C HIS A 758 39.68 -10.65 3.23
N VAL A 759 40.07 -10.74 1.96
CA VAL A 759 40.30 -12.00 1.25
C VAL A 759 41.78 -12.13 0.91
N GLY A 760 42.40 -13.19 1.42
CA GLY A 760 43.74 -13.61 1.00
C GLY A 760 43.65 -14.59 -0.17
N TRP A 761 44.20 -14.18 -1.33
CA TRP A 761 44.15 -14.97 -2.56
C TRP A 761 45.52 -15.55 -2.97
N PRO A 762 45.70 -16.89 -3.07
CA PRO A 762 46.98 -17.52 -3.41
C PRO A 762 47.33 -17.39 -4.89
N VAL A 763 48.18 -16.41 -5.23
CA VAL A 763 48.51 -16.07 -6.63
C VAL A 763 49.71 -16.87 -7.14
N SER A 764 50.80 -16.98 -6.39
CA SER A 764 52.02 -17.64 -6.89
C SER A 764 52.86 -18.29 -5.79
N SER A 765 53.63 -19.32 -6.18
CA SER A 765 54.58 -20.02 -5.31
C SER A 765 55.89 -20.22 -6.06
N ARG A 766 57.00 -19.73 -5.49
CA ARG A 766 58.34 -19.79 -6.13
C ARG A 766 58.37 -19.20 -7.54
N GLU A 767 57.74 -18.02 -7.72
CA GLU A 767 57.62 -17.30 -9.00
C GLU A 767 56.73 -17.95 -10.09
N GLU A 768 56.14 -19.11 -9.83
CA GLU A 768 55.14 -19.74 -10.69
C GLU A 768 53.70 -19.40 -10.25
N PHE A 769 52.82 -19.09 -11.20
CA PHE A 769 51.41 -18.79 -10.92
C PHE A 769 50.64 -20.04 -10.44
N LEU A 770 49.68 -19.83 -9.53
CA LEU A 770 48.75 -20.84 -9.02
C LEU A 770 47.34 -20.50 -9.50
N LEU A 771 46.65 -19.57 -8.82
CA LEU A 771 45.34 -19.04 -9.23
C LEU A 771 45.50 -17.60 -9.74
N TYR A 772 45.34 -17.43 -11.04
CA TYR A 772 45.47 -16.15 -11.71
C TYR A 772 44.12 -15.42 -11.77
N ILE A 773 44.01 -14.26 -11.11
CA ILE A 773 42.78 -13.46 -11.06
C ILE A 773 42.61 -12.69 -12.38
N LEU A 774 41.44 -12.87 -13.00
CA LEU A 774 41.03 -12.12 -14.20
C LEU A 774 40.18 -10.91 -13.85
N HIS A 775 39.13 -11.13 -13.04
CA HIS A 775 38.11 -10.12 -12.76
C HIS A 775 37.50 -10.32 -11.37
N ILE A 776 37.09 -9.22 -10.74
CA ILE A 776 36.40 -9.20 -9.45
C ILE A 776 35.04 -8.53 -9.68
N GLN A 777 33.96 -9.20 -9.28
CA GLN A 777 32.59 -8.72 -9.39
C GLN A 777 31.99 -8.61 -7.98
N THR A 778 31.32 -7.49 -7.71
CA THR A 778 30.73 -7.17 -6.41
C THR A 778 29.21 -7.06 -6.53
N HIS A 779 28.47 -7.66 -5.62
CA HIS A 779 27.00 -7.58 -5.54
C HIS A 779 26.58 -7.02 -4.16
N GLY A 780 25.65 -6.08 -4.15
CA GLY A 780 25.24 -5.35 -2.94
C GLY A 780 26.13 -4.13 -2.64
N PRO A 781 26.01 -3.51 -1.45
CA PRO A 781 26.74 -2.29 -1.07
C PRO A 781 28.19 -2.59 -0.69
N LEU A 782 28.97 -3.15 -1.62
CA LEU A 782 30.31 -3.67 -1.38
C LEU A 782 31.30 -3.09 -2.40
N HIS A 783 32.37 -2.47 -1.90
CA HIS A 783 33.44 -1.90 -2.72
C HIS A 783 34.79 -2.52 -2.34
N CYS A 784 35.56 -3.00 -3.33
CA CYS A 784 36.81 -3.72 -3.10
C CYS A 784 38.03 -3.02 -3.68
N GLN A 785 39.15 -3.12 -2.98
CA GLN A 785 40.48 -2.69 -3.42
C GLN A 785 41.46 -3.86 -3.29
N THR A 786 42.45 -3.91 -4.18
CA THR A 786 43.45 -4.97 -4.22
C THR A 786 44.83 -4.42 -3.90
N SER A 787 45.65 -5.20 -3.18
CA SER A 787 47.02 -4.80 -2.80
C SER A 787 48.01 -4.76 -3.98
N SER A 788 47.65 -5.37 -5.11
CA SER A 788 48.49 -5.47 -6.31
C SER A 788 47.59 -5.54 -7.54
N PRO A 789 48.02 -5.01 -8.70
CA PRO A 789 47.19 -5.01 -9.91
C PRO A 789 46.81 -6.44 -10.32
N ILE A 790 45.54 -6.66 -10.59
CA ILE A 790 45.01 -7.92 -11.13
C ILE A 790 45.21 -7.97 -12.65
N ASN A 791 45.14 -9.17 -13.24
CA ASN A 791 45.33 -9.42 -14.66
C ASN A 791 46.59 -8.77 -15.28
N THR A 792 47.76 -8.96 -14.68
CA THR A 792 49.04 -8.35 -15.12
C THR A 792 49.45 -8.72 -16.57
N MET A 793 49.01 -9.87 -17.08
CA MET A 793 49.27 -10.35 -18.45
C MET A 793 48.25 -9.86 -19.48
N GLN A 794 47.30 -8.98 -19.09
CA GLN A 794 46.27 -8.40 -19.97
C GLN A 794 45.50 -9.46 -20.80
N ILE A 795 45.19 -10.60 -20.17
CA ILE A 795 44.48 -11.70 -20.83
C ILE A 795 43.08 -11.23 -21.19
N LYS A 796 42.68 -11.44 -22.45
CA LYS A 796 41.35 -11.06 -22.93
C LYS A 796 40.31 -12.07 -22.44
N PHE A 797 39.23 -11.57 -21.85
CA PHE A 797 38.09 -12.36 -21.40
C PHE A 797 36.79 -11.67 -21.82
N ALA A 798 35.75 -12.47 -22.10
CA ALA A 798 34.40 -11.95 -22.24
C ALA A 798 33.80 -11.79 -20.84
N VAL A 799 33.05 -10.70 -20.59
CA VAL A 799 32.21 -10.56 -19.40
C VAL A 799 30.90 -11.29 -19.68
N PRO A 800 30.62 -12.47 -19.11
CA PRO A 800 29.35 -13.15 -19.33
C PRO A 800 28.28 -12.58 -18.39
N GLU A 801 27.02 -12.59 -18.84
CA GLU A 801 25.85 -12.41 -17.97
C GLU A 801 25.80 -13.51 -16.89
N ASP A 802 25.21 -13.18 -15.73
CA ASP A 802 25.15 -14.07 -14.56
C ASP A 802 24.59 -15.44 -14.92
N THR A 803 25.34 -16.51 -14.60
CA THR A 803 24.86 -17.89 -14.78
C THR A 803 23.60 -18.15 -13.94
N PRO A 804 22.61 -18.93 -14.42
CA PRO A 804 21.36 -19.22 -13.70
C PRO A 804 21.55 -19.79 -12.28
N GLU A 805 22.67 -20.48 -12.04
CA GLU A 805 23.06 -21.06 -10.75
C GLU A 805 23.53 -19.99 -9.74
N LEU A 806 24.12 -18.89 -10.20
CA LEU A 806 24.52 -17.74 -9.38
C LEU A 806 23.27 -16.94 -8.94
N ALA A 807 22.30 -16.77 -9.85
CA ALA A 807 20.99 -16.22 -9.51
C ALA A 807 20.27 -17.12 -8.49
N ALA A 808 20.32 -18.45 -8.63
CA ALA A 808 19.74 -19.36 -7.64
C ALA A 808 20.44 -19.31 -6.28
N PHE A 809 21.78 -19.11 -6.22
CA PHE A 809 22.53 -18.94 -4.97
C PHE A 809 22.21 -17.61 -4.27
N LEU A 810 22.03 -16.53 -5.03
CA LEU A 810 21.76 -15.18 -4.50
C LEU A 810 20.27 -14.93 -4.17
N TYR A 811 19.32 -15.63 -4.82
CA TYR A 811 17.87 -15.41 -4.64
C TYR A 811 17.13 -16.43 -3.75
N ASN A 812 17.67 -17.62 -3.46
CA ASN A 812 16.98 -18.61 -2.61
C ASN A 812 17.29 -18.43 -1.12
N SER A 813 16.72 -17.37 -0.53
CA SER A 813 16.77 -17.13 0.92
C SER A 813 15.57 -17.69 1.70
N THR A 814 14.60 -18.38 1.09
CA THR A 814 13.34 -18.73 1.78
C THR A 814 12.72 -20.12 1.54
N ILE A 815 13.43 -21.11 0.96
CA ILE A 815 12.85 -22.47 0.84
C ILE A 815 13.74 -23.53 1.50
N SER A 816 13.28 -24.03 2.65
CA SER A 816 13.83 -25.20 3.34
C SER A 816 13.46 -26.48 2.59
N HIS A 817 14.17 -26.79 1.50
CA HIS A 817 14.07 -28.12 0.90
C HIS A 817 14.85 -29.14 1.73
N TYR A 818 14.14 -29.82 2.63
CA TYR A 818 14.58 -31.09 3.24
C TYR A 818 14.68 -32.18 2.17
N ILE A 819 15.74 -32.16 1.35
CA ILE A 819 16.12 -33.31 0.52
C ILE A 819 16.94 -34.24 1.41
N ARG A 820 16.27 -35.24 1.97
CA ARG A 820 16.91 -36.34 2.70
C ARG A 820 17.66 -37.22 1.69
N ARG A 821 18.87 -36.82 1.29
CA ARG A 821 19.75 -37.66 0.50
C ARG A 821 20.25 -38.78 1.42
N ARG A 822 19.95 -40.03 1.06
CA ARG A 822 20.53 -41.20 1.75
C ARG A 822 22.04 -41.10 1.61
N ASP A 823 22.74 -41.05 2.74
CA ASP A 823 24.19 -41.23 2.80
C ASP A 823 24.52 -42.61 2.23
N VAL A 824 25.06 -42.62 1.01
CA VAL A 824 25.80 -43.77 0.51
C VAL A 824 27.20 -43.60 1.09
N THR A 825 27.55 -44.45 2.05
CA THR A 825 28.91 -44.64 2.51
C THR A 825 29.76 -45.10 1.34
N VAL A 826 30.36 -44.15 0.62
CA VAL A 826 31.45 -44.43 -0.30
C VAL A 826 32.65 -44.80 0.57
N ALA A 827 32.99 -46.08 0.58
CA ALA A 827 34.16 -46.61 1.24
C ALA A 827 35.40 -45.83 0.78
N GLU A 828 36.10 -45.17 1.72
CA GLU A 828 37.41 -44.58 1.49
C GLU A 828 38.39 -45.67 1.02
N PRO A 829 39.01 -45.54 -0.16
CA PRO A 829 40.20 -46.31 -0.46
C PRO A 829 41.36 -45.66 0.29
N HIS A 830 41.80 -46.31 1.36
CA HIS A 830 43.07 -46.05 2.01
C HIS A 830 44.23 -46.02 0.98
N ARG A 831 44.67 -44.81 0.61
CA ARG A 831 46.03 -44.56 0.12
C ARG A 831 46.53 -43.22 0.66
N LYS A 832 47.54 -43.32 1.53
CA LYS A 832 48.31 -42.24 2.15
C LYS A 832 49.00 -41.36 1.10
N ASN A 833 48.37 -40.29 0.64
CA ASN A 833 49.04 -39.10 0.11
C ASN A 833 48.32 -37.87 0.68
N SER A 834 48.90 -37.22 1.70
CA SER A 834 48.35 -35.99 2.29
C SER A 834 48.41 -34.86 1.25
N ALA A 835 47.26 -34.26 0.91
CA ALA A 835 47.21 -33.11 0.00
C ALA A 835 48.10 -31.96 0.52
N LYS A 836 48.93 -31.38 -0.34
CA LYS A 836 49.71 -30.18 -0.03
C LYS A 836 48.78 -28.97 -0.06
N ILE A 837 48.55 -28.34 1.09
CA ILE A 837 47.70 -27.15 1.22
C ILE A 837 48.52 -25.90 0.87
N LEU A 838 48.05 -25.14 -0.12
CA LEU A 838 48.62 -23.88 -0.56
C LEU A 838 47.67 -22.75 -0.18
N ASN A 839 48.08 -21.96 0.82
CA ASN A 839 47.33 -20.86 1.40
C ASN A 839 48.23 -19.63 1.58
N CYS A 840 47.67 -18.50 1.98
CA CYS A 840 48.43 -17.24 2.11
C CYS A 840 49.49 -17.20 3.20
N THR A 841 49.58 -18.21 4.07
CA THR A 841 50.70 -18.31 5.01
C THR A 841 51.95 -18.90 4.34
N ASN A 842 51.77 -19.70 3.29
CA ASN A 842 52.83 -20.52 2.69
C ASN A 842 53.18 -20.10 1.25
N VAL A 843 52.34 -19.29 0.60
CA VAL A 843 52.52 -18.81 -0.78
C VAL A 843 52.30 -17.30 -0.88
N LYS A 844 52.75 -16.69 -1.99
CA LYS A 844 52.56 -15.25 -2.23
C LYS A 844 51.08 -14.99 -2.53
N CYS A 845 50.49 -14.08 -1.76
CA CYS A 845 49.09 -13.72 -1.89
C CYS A 845 48.86 -12.28 -2.32
N VAL A 846 47.72 -12.07 -2.97
CA VAL A 846 47.11 -10.76 -3.13
C VAL A 846 46.05 -10.60 -2.05
N LEU A 847 46.08 -9.47 -1.34
CA LEU A 847 45.07 -9.12 -0.37
C LEU A 847 44.00 -8.27 -1.05
N ILE A 848 42.75 -8.70 -0.92
CA ILE A 848 41.58 -7.98 -1.41
C ILE A 848 40.84 -7.47 -0.18
N SER A 849 40.78 -6.15 -0.03
CA SER A 849 40.10 -5.48 1.07
C SER A 849 38.82 -4.86 0.55
N CYS A 850 37.68 -5.26 1.10
CA CYS A 850 36.38 -4.72 0.72
C CYS A 850 35.70 -4.04 1.89
N THR A 851 35.11 -2.88 1.62
CA THR A 851 34.25 -2.15 2.55
C THR A 851 32.81 -2.41 2.19
N VAL A 852 32.04 -2.92 3.15
CA VAL A 852 30.61 -3.15 3.04
C VAL A 852 29.88 -2.02 3.76
N GLY A 853 28.96 -1.38 3.05
CA GLY A 853 28.09 -0.34 3.59
C GLY A 853 27.03 -0.89 4.52
N GLN A 854 25.90 -0.20 4.62
CA GLN A 854 24.80 -0.61 5.50
C GLN A 854 24.17 -1.91 5.02
N LEU A 855 24.06 -2.89 5.94
CA LEU A 855 23.37 -4.16 5.71
C LEU A 855 22.26 -4.35 6.74
N GLU A 856 21.03 -4.27 6.28
CA GLU A 856 19.82 -4.53 7.07
C GLU A 856 19.63 -6.02 7.41
N ARG A 857 18.69 -6.30 8.31
CA ARG A 857 18.28 -7.66 8.69
C ARG A 857 17.93 -8.49 7.45
N GLY A 858 18.56 -9.65 7.31
CA GLY A 858 18.28 -10.60 6.24
C GLY A 858 18.86 -10.22 4.86
N LYS A 859 19.56 -9.08 4.72
CA LYS A 859 20.27 -8.72 3.48
C LYS A 859 21.66 -9.36 3.44
N SER A 860 22.21 -9.52 2.24
CA SER A 860 23.57 -9.99 2.03
C SER A 860 24.33 -9.15 1.01
N ALA A 861 25.66 -9.17 1.12
CA ALA A 861 26.59 -8.64 0.14
C ALA A 861 27.51 -9.77 -0.33
N ALA A 862 27.79 -9.84 -1.63
CA ALA A 862 28.57 -10.93 -2.21
C ALA A 862 29.74 -10.44 -3.07
N LEU A 863 30.83 -11.19 -3.02
CA LEU A 863 32.06 -10.97 -3.78
C LEU A 863 32.35 -12.21 -4.62
N LYS A 864 32.39 -12.05 -5.94
CA LYS A 864 32.74 -13.10 -6.90
C LYS A 864 34.11 -12.82 -7.51
N ILE A 865 35.05 -13.74 -7.31
CA ILE A 865 36.41 -13.67 -7.88
C ILE A 865 36.49 -14.68 -9.01
N ARG A 866 36.69 -14.18 -10.24
CA ARG A 866 36.89 -14.99 -11.43
C ARG A 866 38.39 -15.19 -11.68
N SER A 867 38.83 -16.43 -11.65
CA SER A 867 40.25 -16.79 -11.80
C SER A 867 40.46 -18.00 -12.71
N ARG A 868 41.70 -18.22 -13.13
CA ARG A 868 42.12 -19.41 -13.88
C ARG A 868 43.18 -20.16 -13.09
N LEU A 869 43.07 -21.48 -13.05
CA LEU A 869 44.17 -22.32 -12.57
C LEU A 869 45.29 -22.30 -13.62
N TRP A 870 46.51 -21.96 -13.22
CA TRP A 870 47.66 -21.99 -14.10
C TRP A 870 48.10 -23.44 -14.33
N ALA A 871 47.56 -24.08 -15.38
CA ALA A 871 47.67 -25.53 -15.55
C ALA A 871 49.12 -26.00 -15.74
N GLN A 872 49.97 -25.18 -16.37
CA GLN A 872 51.40 -25.47 -16.58
C GLN A 872 52.14 -25.81 -15.28
N THR A 873 51.93 -25.01 -14.22
CA THR A 873 52.55 -25.19 -12.89
C THR A 873 52.24 -26.55 -12.28
N PHE A 874 51.02 -27.05 -12.49
CA PHE A 874 50.59 -28.33 -11.92
C PHE A 874 50.98 -29.51 -12.80
N LEU A 875 51.11 -29.33 -14.13
CA LEU A 875 51.55 -30.36 -15.09
C LEU A 875 53.02 -30.77 -14.91
N GLU A 876 53.88 -29.82 -14.51
CA GLU A 876 55.29 -30.08 -14.18
C GLU A 876 55.43 -30.89 -12.88
N ARG A 877 54.42 -30.83 -12.00
CA ARG A 877 54.39 -31.45 -10.67
C ARG A 877 53.50 -32.69 -10.64
N LYS A 878 53.78 -33.65 -11.53
CA LYS A 878 52.98 -34.89 -11.71
C LYS A 878 52.85 -35.69 -10.41
N ASN A 879 51.67 -36.28 -10.18
CA ASN A 879 51.31 -37.18 -9.06
C ASN A 879 51.19 -36.56 -7.65
N ASP A 880 51.28 -35.24 -7.49
CA ASP A 880 50.99 -34.57 -6.22
C ASP A 880 49.52 -34.09 -6.13
N LEU A 881 48.91 -34.26 -4.96
CA LEU A 881 47.57 -33.74 -4.64
C LEU A 881 47.70 -32.34 -4.03
N TYR A 882 47.09 -31.32 -4.64
CA TYR A 882 47.14 -29.92 -4.15
C TYR A 882 45.76 -29.44 -3.71
N SER A 883 45.73 -28.65 -2.64
CA SER A 883 44.52 -27.94 -2.18
C SER A 883 44.81 -26.45 -2.07
N LEU A 884 44.24 -25.66 -2.97
CA LEU A 884 44.38 -24.21 -3.01
C LEU A 884 43.34 -23.61 -2.08
N SER A 885 43.77 -22.90 -1.04
CA SER A 885 42.90 -22.36 0.01
C SER A 885 42.96 -20.84 0.04
N SER A 886 41.82 -20.20 -0.20
CA SER A 886 41.64 -18.77 0.00
C SER A 886 41.00 -18.52 1.36
N ASN A 887 41.59 -17.61 2.15
CA ASN A 887 41.09 -17.29 3.49
C ASN A 887 40.33 -15.97 3.41
N VAL A 888 39.15 -15.91 4.00
CA VAL A 888 38.37 -14.68 4.12
C VAL A 888 38.00 -14.42 5.58
N SER A 889 38.11 -13.17 6.01
CA SER A 889 37.69 -12.70 7.33
C SER A 889 36.87 -11.44 7.22
N PHE A 890 35.92 -11.24 8.13
CA PHE A 890 35.15 -10.01 8.25
C PHE A 890 35.21 -9.45 9.67
N GLU A 891 35.12 -8.12 9.77
CA GLU A 891 35.07 -7.38 11.03
C GLU A 891 34.08 -6.22 10.90
N VAL A 892 33.05 -6.19 11.74
CA VAL A 892 32.08 -5.09 11.78
C VAL A 892 32.67 -3.94 12.58
N LYS A 893 32.79 -2.73 11.99
CA LYS A 893 33.37 -1.56 12.69
C LYS A 893 32.35 -0.72 13.43
N SER A 894 31.10 -0.69 12.98
CA SER A 894 30.07 0.16 13.58
C SER A 894 28.65 -0.35 13.30
N MET A 895 27.68 0.16 14.06
CA MET A 895 26.25 0.08 13.73
C MET A 895 25.70 1.50 13.55
N PRO A 896 24.61 1.70 12.77
CA PRO A 896 24.06 3.03 12.49
C PRO A 896 23.38 3.69 13.71
N TYR A 897 23.26 2.98 14.83
CA TYR A 897 22.54 3.43 16.03
C TYR A 897 23.46 4.13 17.05
N LYS A 898 22.89 5.02 17.88
CA LYS A 898 23.61 5.65 19.01
C LYS A 898 24.08 4.62 20.05
N VAL A 899 23.29 3.57 20.26
CA VAL A 899 23.62 2.46 21.16
C VAL A 899 24.47 1.44 20.41
N GLN A 900 25.67 1.17 20.91
CA GLN A 900 26.58 0.17 20.36
C GLN A 900 26.64 -1.06 21.28
N PRO A 901 26.70 -2.28 20.72
CA PRO A 901 26.88 -3.49 21.52
C PRO A 901 28.26 -3.53 22.18
N ALA A 902 28.36 -4.24 23.31
CA ALA A 902 29.62 -4.38 24.03
C ALA A 902 30.74 -5.07 23.22
N LYS A 903 30.37 -5.93 22.26
CA LYS A 903 31.29 -6.55 21.31
C LYS A 903 30.67 -6.60 19.91
N LEU A 904 31.40 -6.14 18.91
CA LEU A 904 30.99 -6.20 17.50
C LEU A 904 31.32 -7.58 16.87
N PRO A 905 30.52 -8.07 15.90
CA PRO A 905 30.76 -9.35 15.24
C PRO A 905 32.04 -9.38 14.39
N GLU A 906 32.75 -10.51 14.48
CA GLU A 906 33.94 -10.83 13.69
C GLU A 906 33.92 -12.33 13.33
N GLY A 907 34.50 -12.72 12.20
CA GLY A 907 34.56 -14.14 11.79
C GLY A 907 35.43 -14.41 10.58
N SER A 908 35.73 -15.68 10.32
CA SER A 908 36.57 -16.10 9.18
C SER A 908 36.22 -17.49 8.65
N ILE A 909 36.40 -17.71 7.35
CA ILE A 909 36.22 -19.00 6.67
C ILE A 909 37.33 -19.20 5.62
N ALA A 910 37.64 -20.46 5.29
CA ALA A 910 38.59 -20.81 4.23
C ALA A 910 37.91 -21.66 3.15
N ILE A 911 38.03 -21.24 1.89
CA ILE A 911 37.44 -21.92 0.73
C ILE A 911 38.54 -22.65 -0.03
N ARG A 912 38.28 -23.91 -0.41
CA ARG A 912 39.29 -24.81 -0.98
C ARG A 912 38.90 -25.29 -2.39
N THR A 913 39.87 -25.24 -3.30
CA THR A 913 39.82 -25.90 -4.61
C THR A 913 40.83 -27.03 -4.63
N SER A 914 40.37 -28.26 -4.87
CA SER A 914 41.26 -29.43 -4.92
C SER A 914 41.72 -29.72 -6.34
N VAL A 915 43.03 -29.92 -6.55
CA VAL A 915 43.60 -30.28 -7.86
C VAL A 915 44.12 -31.71 -7.77
N ILE A 916 43.50 -32.62 -8.53
CA ILE A 916 43.78 -34.07 -8.49
C ILE A 916 44.29 -34.56 -9.85
N TRP A 917 45.14 -35.58 -9.84
CA TRP A 917 45.66 -36.23 -11.04
C TRP A 917 44.93 -37.55 -11.33
N SER A 918 44.41 -37.70 -12.55
CA SER A 918 43.86 -38.96 -13.06
C SER A 918 44.97 -39.74 -13.78
N THR A 919 45.32 -40.93 -13.29
CA THR A 919 46.19 -41.86 -14.02
C THR A 919 45.37 -42.55 -15.12
N PRO A 920 45.78 -42.53 -16.40
CA PRO A 920 45.07 -43.28 -17.44
C PRO A 920 45.16 -44.78 -17.14
N ASN A 921 44.01 -45.42 -16.97
CA ASN A 921 43.93 -46.88 -16.89
C ASN A 921 44.43 -47.47 -18.21
N VAL A 922 45.50 -48.26 -18.14
CA VAL A 922 46.06 -49.01 -19.29
C VAL A 922 45.01 -50.03 -19.72
N SER A 923 44.28 -49.76 -20.80
CA SER A 923 43.45 -50.76 -21.49
C SER A 923 44.37 -51.69 -22.29
N PHE A 924 44.58 -52.91 -21.82
CA PHE A 924 45.23 -53.95 -22.62
C PHE A 924 44.29 -54.40 -23.75
N GLU A 925 44.72 -54.30 -25.01
CA GLU A 925 44.05 -54.97 -26.12
C GLU A 925 44.14 -56.49 -25.93
N ILE A 926 42.99 -57.16 -25.82
CA ILE A 926 42.93 -58.62 -25.61
C ILE A 926 43.27 -59.30 -26.95
N PRO A 927 44.25 -60.21 -27.02
CA PRO A 927 44.63 -60.85 -28.27
C PRO A 927 43.52 -61.76 -28.81
N LEU A 928 43.31 -61.71 -30.13
CA LEU A 928 42.18 -62.30 -30.84
C LEU A 928 41.98 -63.81 -30.59
N TRP A 929 43.06 -64.56 -30.25
CA TRP A 929 42.97 -65.98 -29.95
C TRP A 929 42.15 -66.27 -28.68
N VAL A 930 42.13 -65.35 -27.70
CA VAL A 930 41.33 -65.48 -26.47
C VAL A 930 39.83 -65.38 -26.79
N ILE A 931 39.47 -64.53 -27.76
CA ILE A 931 38.09 -64.38 -28.23
C ILE A 931 37.65 -65.65 -28.98
N ILE A 932 38.50 -66.19 -29.86
CA ILE A 932 38.22 -67.43 -30.59
C ILE A 932 38.06 -68.61 -29.62
N LEU A 933 38.92 -68.71 -28.60
CA LEU A 933 38.83 -69.75 -27.58
C LEU A 933 37.53 -69.66 -26.79
N ALA A 934 37.10 -68.45 -26.41
CA ALA A 934 35.85 -68.22 -25.71
C ALA A 934 34.61 -68.59 -26.55
N ILE A 935 34.64 -68.32 -27.87
CA ILE A 935 33.56 -68.70 -28.79
C ILE A 935 33.46 -70.24 -28.90
N LEU A 936 34.59 -70.93 -29.06
CA LEU A 936 34.61 -72.40 -29.13
C LEU A 936 34.09 -73.04 -27.84
N LEU A 937 34.48 -72.51 -26.69
CA LEU A 937 34.04 -72.99 -25.37
C LEU A 937 32.54 -72.71 -25.16
N GLY A 938 32.06 -71.54 -25.59
CA GLY A 938 30.65 -71.18 -25.56
C GLY A 938 29.77 -72.07 -26.44
N LEU A 939 30.22 -72.38 -27.66
CA LEU A 939 29.50 -73.30 -28.55
C LEU A 939 29.44 -74.72 -28.01
N LEU A 940 30.50 -75.19 -27.35
CA LEU A 940 30.54 -76.51 -26.73
C LEU A 940 29.56 -76.60 -25.54
N VAL A 941 29.47 -75.55 -24.72
CA VAL A 941 28.49 -75.47 -23.63
C VAL A 941 27.07 -75.39 -24.17
N LEU A 942 26.84 -74.62 -25.23
CA LEU A 942 25.52 -74.52 -25.87
C LEU A 942 25.07 -75.87 -26.43
N ALA A 943 25.96 -76.61 -27.10
CA ALA A 943 25.67 -77.95 -27.62
C ALA A 943 25.34 -78.96 -26.52
N LEU A 944 26.02 -78.89 -25.36
CA LEU A 944 25.69 -79.73 -24.21
C LEU A 944 24.33 -79.35 -23.59
N LEU A 945 24.01 -78.06 -23.53
CA LEU A 945 22.72 -77.57 -23.04
C LEU A 945 21.57 -77.96 -23.96
N THR A 946 21.72 -77.87 -25.28
CA THR A 946 20.68 -78.30 -26.22
C THR A 946 20.46 -79.81 -26.17
N LEU A 947 21.53 -80.61 -26.03
CA LEU A 947 21.42 -82.06 -25.80
C LEU A 947 20.70 -82.38 -24.49
N ALA A 948 20.99 -81.65 -23.41
CA ALA A 948 20.31 -81.82 -22.12
C ALA A 948 18.83 -81.43 -22.21
N LEU A 949 18.49 -80.30 -22.82
CA LEU A 949 17.12 -79.83 -23.02
C LEU A 949 16.31 -80.75 -23.94
N TRP A 950 16.95 -81.33 -24.96
CA TRP A 950 16.33 -82.34 -25.82
C TRP A 950 16.04 -83.64 -25.05
N LYS A 951 16.99 -84.12 -24.22
CA LYS A 951 16.76 -85.30 -23.36
C LYS A 951 15.71 -85.07 -22.27
N CYS A 952 15.50 -83.82 -21.85
CA CYS A 952 14.47 -83.44 -20.89
C CYS A 952 13.08 -83.19 -21.51
N GLY A 953 12.88 -83.49 -22.80
CA GLY A 953 11.56 -83.41 -23.46
C GLY A 953 11.02 -81.98 -23.60
N PHE A 954 11.88 -80.97 -23.53
CA PHE A 954 11.48 -79.55 -23.51
C PHE A 954 10.86 -79.07 -24.84
N PHE A 955 11.19 -79.72 -25.96
CA PHE A 955 10.73 -79.29 -27.29
C PHE A 955 9.39 -79.89 -27.74
N ASP A 956 8.78 -80.77 -26.94
CA ASP A 956 7.46 -81.34 -27.22
C ASP A 956 6.39 -80.70 -26.32
N ARG A 957 5.83 -79.56 -26.74
CA ARG A 957 4.55 -79.07 -26.20
C ARG A 957 3.60 -78.50 -27.25
N ALA A 958 2.37 -78.99 -27.13
CA ALA A 958 1.18 -78.71 -27.92
C ALA A 958 0.66 -77.26 -27.75
N ARG A 959 0.10 -76.70 -28.83
CA ARG A 959 -0.56 -75.38 -28.85
C ARG A 959 -1.90 -75.42 -28.11
N PRO A 960 -2.18 -74.47 -27.18
CA PRO A 960 -3.52 -74.24 -26.68
C PRO A 960 -4.32 -73.26 -27.57
N PRO A 961 -5.67 -73.26 -27.48
CA PRO A 961 -6.58 -72.59 -28.40
C PRO A 961 -6.75 -71.09 -28.12
N GLN A 962 -7.23 -70.42 -29.17
CA GLN A 962 -7.50 -69.00 -29.32
C GLN A 962 -8.88 -68.67 -28.73
N ASP A 963 -8.95 -67.81 -27.71
CA ASP A 963 -10.14 -67.00 -27.38
C ASP A 963 -9.78 -65.80 -26.49
N ASP A 964 -10.61 -64.75 -26.62
CA ASP A 964 -10.67 -63.49 -25.86
C ASP A 964 -9.81 -62.30 -26.34
N MET A 965 -10.20 -61.81 -27.53
CA MET A 965 -10.03 -60.41 -27.96
C MET A 965 -11.32 -59.63 -27.69
N ALA A 966 -11.43 -58.93 -26.56
CA ALA A 966 -12.26 -57.74 -26.36
C ALA A 966 -12.12 -57.28 -24.90
N ASP A 967 -11.35 -56.22 -24.63
CA ASP A 967 -11.56 -55.26 -23.52
C ASP A 967 -10.31 -54.40 -23.28
N ARG A 968 -9.88 -53.62 -24.29
CA ARG A 968 -8.92 -52.52 -24.04
C ARG A 968 -9.00 -51.35 -25.02
N GLN A 969 -10.21 -50.96 -25.39
CA GLN A 969 -10.49 -49.64 -25.96
C GLN A 969 -11.77 -49.10 -25.33
N GLN A 970 -11.61 -48.36 -24.22
CA GLN A 970 -12.45 -47.24 -23.76
C GLN A 970 -12.22 -47.05 -22.26
N LEU A 971 -11.40 -46.07 -21.90
CA LEU A 971 -11.47 -45.33 -20.62
C LEU A 971 -10.50 -44.13 -20.68
N THR A 972 -10.74 -43.26 -21.66
CA THR A 972 -10.43 -41.83 -21.57
C THR A 972 -11.76 -41.12 -21.38
N ASN A 973 -12.15 -40.89 -20.13
CA ASN A 973 -12.88 -39.69 -19.69
C ASN A 973 -13.32 -39.81 -18.22
N ASN A 974 -13.19 -38.69 -17.52
CA ASN A 974 -13.76 -38.32 -16.22
C ASN A 974 -13.06 -38.87 -14.97
N LYS A 975 -12.38 -37.97 -14.24
CA LYS A 975 -12.98 -37.35 -13.04
C LYS A 975 -12.05 -36.32 -12.39
N THR A 976 -12.46 -35.05 -12.47
CA THR A 976 -12.33 -34.05 -11.40
C THR A 976 -13.30 -34.39 -10.26
N THR A 977 -12.84 -34.28 -9.00
CA THR A 977 -13.28 -33.35 -7.92
C THR A 977 -13.21 -33.97 -6.51
N ASP A 978 -12.88 -33.07 -5.57
CA ASP A 978 -13.10 -33.08 -4.11
C ASP A 978 -11.97 -33.59 -3.18
N ALA A 979 -11.12 -32.62 -2.76
CA ALA A 979 -10.81 -32.30 -1.36
C ALA A 979 -10.26 -30.87 -1.27
#